data_AF-A0A9W6Y4Y9-F1
#
_entry.id   AF-A0A9W6Y4Y9-F1
#
_cell.length_a   1.000
_cell.length_b   1.000
_cell.length_c   1.000
_cell.angle_alpha   90.00
_cell.angle_beta   90.00
_cell.angle_gamma   90.00
#
_symmetry.space_group_name_H-M   'P 1'
#
loop_
_entity.id
_entity.type
_entity.pdbx_description
1 polymer ?
#
loop_
_entity_poly.entity_id
_entity_poly.type
_entity_poly.pdbx_seq_one_letter_code
_entity_poly.pdbx_strand_id
1 'polypeptide(L)'
;MTSTQLPQSSAAYVLAPELTWTGAQFERDVHVAVGADGLILGVTRSADASSSDAAAVHKLPGRALLPGMVNAHSHAFQRGLRGLGETYPTNSAQSSFWTWREEMYKLVGGMSEQQIYDLTRQCFSEMRDAGITSVGEFHYFHHGRPGEGKDGHEFAYDETVLRAARDVGIRIVLLNAYYEHGGFQRAPMVESQKRFKVDSHEKYWSQMDALQSMIADVPTQTLGVVAHSMRAVEVPDIVKLHEESVRRELVFHIHLEEQTKEVDDCKAAHNGDTPMAVLLKNLKIDEKFTAVHCTWTKADELKQFVEKKGNVCICPLTEGEIKKGYAADFALVDIEEEQLKFSTPSSLMGAFIFGANGTSVVKATSVNGKWRETVSKKVEPAASTVKGDESSVSDEHRAQIEAASALADVNSDDVVKLAIGLNSIVSTSGDEATVGQAIANWLIARGWRVHMQKVPPQADAAVKADSTTLYGRGACDAKSLIAGQMIAAQKLVEAGFGDDVQVLFVVSEETDHSGMKKANELNVNPAHMIVGEPTALKMSKMQKGVLKIQLTQKGVAAHSGYPHLGDSAIDPMIDVLYDLKKENWPTTEEYGNTDLNIGLLNGGQAANALAEESSAMLMFRLVTEPDVIYKRVEEIVGGRVNMKLYTSNPPVHLTTVEGYETGVACFNTDVPYFNFDGKAYLVGAGSITDAHCPREFIMLEDLKSVVDYYFTLGKRLIEVGK
;
A
#
# COMPACT_ATOMS: atom_id res chain seq x y z
N MET A 1 19.66 -18.61 0.31
CA MET A 1 20.49 -19.45 -0.59
C MET A 1 21.76 -18.69 -0.93
N THR A 2 22.87 -19.36 -1.29
CA THR A 2 24.14 -18.70 -1.63
C THR A 2 24.04 -17.92 -2.94
N SER A 3 24.47 -16.65 -2.94
CA SER A 3 24.52 -15.84 -4.16
C SER A 3 25.52 -16.41 -5.17
N THR A 4 25.01 -16.95 -6.28
CA THR A 4 25.83 -17.25 -7.46
C THR A 4 25.90 -16.00 -8.33
N GLN A 5 26.86 -15.12 -8.04
CA GLN A 5 27.22 -14.04 -8.96
C GLN A 5 27.64 -14.63 -10.32
N LEU A 6 27.06 -14.12 -11.40
CA LEU A 6 27.62 -14.31 -12.74
C LEU A 6 28.97 -13.57 -12.79
N PRO A 7 30.02 -14.14 -13.42
CA PRO A 7 31.33 -13.52 -13.42
C PRO A 7 31.34 -12.24 -14.26
N GLN A 8 32.06 -11.22 -13.78
CA GLN A 8 32.58 -10.14 -14.64
C GLN A 8 33.73 -10.72 -15.48
N SER A 9 33.37 -11.49 -16.51
CA SER A 9 34.33 -12.14 -17.41
C SER A 9 34.86 -11.15 -18.44
N SER A 10 36.18 -10.96 -18.48
CA SER A 10 36.86 -10.21 -19.56
C SER A 10 37.07 -11.06 -20.83
N ALA A 11 36.27 -12.12 -21.00
CA ALA A 11 36.35 -13.09 -22.08
C ALA A 11 34.94 -13.56 -22.45
N ALA A 12 34.74 -13.93 -23.72
CA ALA A 12 33.44 -14.40 -24.22
C ALA A 12 32.97 -15.67 -23.49
N TYR A 13 31.66 -15.78 -23.31
CA TYR A 13 31.02 -16.86 -22.55
C TYR A 13 29.67 -17.27 -23.15
N VAL A 14 29.15 -18.41 -22.74
CA VAL A 14 27.87 -18.95 -23.20
C VAL A 14 26.95 -19.18 -22.00
N LEU A 15 25.76 -18.58 -22.04
CA LEU A 15 24.68 -18.89 -21.11
C LEU A 15 23.92 -20.11 -21.63
N ALA A 16 23.84 -21.16 -20.81
CA ALA A 16 23.15 -22.41 -21.11
C ALA A 16 22.03 -22.66 -20.08
N PRO A 17 20.88 -21.96 -20.19
CA PRO A 17 19.72 -22.15 -19.33
C PRO A 17 18.92 -23.39 -19.69
N GLU A 18 17.96 -23.74 -18.84
CA GLU A 18 17.04 -24.84 -19.13
C GLU A 18 16.00 -24.46 -20.19
N LEU A 19 15.60 -23.18 -20.22
CA LEU A 19 14.70 -22.59 -21.20
C LEU A 19 15.24 -21.23 -21.65
N THR A 20 15.10 -20.89 -22.94
CA THR A 20 15.35 -19.54 -23.46
C THR A 20 14.11 -19.05 -24.21
N TRP A 21 13.71 -17.80 -23.98
CA TRP A 21 12.67 -17.13 -24.75
C TRP A 21 13.19 -16.79 -26.16
N THR A 22 12.62 -17.40 -27.20
CA THR A 22 13.03 -17.21 -28.60
C THR A 22 12.32 -16.06 -29.31
N GLY A 23 11.58 -15.23 -28.57
CA GLY A 23 10.77 -14.13 -29.10
C GLY A 23 9.27 -14.45 -29.17
N ALA A 24 8.90 -15.73 -29.26
CA ALA A 24 7.51 -16.19 -29.34
C ALA A 24 7.13 -17.27 -28.32
N GLN A 25 8.10 -18.04 -27.82
CA GLN A 25 7.91 -19.15 -26.88
C GLN A 25 9.19 -19.41 -26.08
N PHE A 26 9.10 -20.25 -25.04
CA PHE A 26 10.27 -20.81 -24.37
C PHE A 26 10.72 -22.12 -25.03
N GLU A 27 11.99 -22.23 -25.39
CA GLU A 27 12.59 -23.42 -25.99
C GLU A 27 13.71 -23.99 -25.12
N ARG A 28 13.79 -25.32 -25.05
CA ARG A 28 14.90 -26.05 -24.42
C ARG A 28 16.11 -26.07 -25.34
N ASP A 29 17.28 -26.31 -24.75
CA ASP A 29 18.55 -26.49 -25.46
C ASP A 29 18.93 -25.32 -26.38
N VAL A 30 18.47 -24.10 -26.09
CA VAL A 30 18.84 -22.85 -26.76
C VAL A 30 19.78 -22.05 -25.87
N HIS A 31 21.00 -21.82 -26.35
CA HIS A 31 22.07 -21.12 -25.65
C HIS A 31 22.28 -19.70 -26.21
N VAL A 32 22.80 -18.80 -25.37
CA VAL A 32 23.12 -17.42 -25.75
C VAL A 32 24.63 -17.19 -25.59
N ALA A 33 25.31 -16.91 -26.70
CA ALA A 33 26.73 -16.54 -26.71
C ALA A 33 26.88 -15.02 -26.49
N VAL A 34 27.76 -14.64 -25.57
CA VAL A 34 28.01 -13.25 -25.16
C VAL A 34 29.49 -12.93 -25.30
N GLY A 35 29.81 -11.78 -25.89
CA GLY A 35 31.18 -11.30 -26.09
C GLY A 35 31.81 -10.76 -24.81
N ALA A 36 33.12 -10.52 -24.87
CA ALA A 36 33.87 -9.86 -23.78
C ALA A 36 33.46 -8.38 -23.59
N ASP A 37 32.75 -7.81 -24.56
CA ASP A 37 32.10 -6.49 -24.56
C ASP A 37 30.68 -6.52 -23.96
N GLY A 38 30.14 -7.70 -23.64
CA GLY A 38 28.77 -7.89 -23.15
C GLY A 38 27.70 -7.90 -24.24
N LEU A 39 28.06 -7.87 -25.53
CA LEU A 39 27.11 -7.97 -26.64
C LEU A 39 26.73 -9.43 -26.93
N ILE A 40 25.50 -9.66 -27.39
CA ILE A 40 25.06 -11.00 -27.81
C ILE A 40 25.68 -11.31 -29.18
N LEU A 41 26.56 -12.30 -29.22
CA LEU A 41 27.20 -12.78 -30.46
C LEU A 41 26.29 -13.72 -31.25
N GLY A 42 25.36 -14.38 -30.58
CA GLY A 42 24.38 -15.26 -31.23
C GLY A 42 23.50 -16.02 -30.25
N VAL A 43 22.39 -16.54 -30.75
CA VAL A 43 21.47 -17.44 -30.05
C VAL A 43 21.37 -18.72 -30.88
N THR A 44 21.78 -19.86 -30.33
CA THR A 44 21.94 -21.11 -31.08
C THR A 44 21.38 -22.30 -30.32
N ARG A 45 20.92 -23.33 -31.04
CA ARG A 45 20.53 -24.60 -30.43
C ARG A 45 21.77 -25.45 -30.13
N SER A 46 21.75 -26.19 -29.02
CA SER A 46 22.90 -26.97 -28.53
C SER A 46 23.34 -28.09 -29.47
N ALA A 47 22.51 -28.49 -30.45
CA ALA A 47 22.88 -29.44 -31.49
C ALA A 47 23.71 -28.79 -32.61
N ASP A 48 23.52 -27.50 -32.87
CA ASP A 48 24.19 -26.73 -33.93
C ASP A 48 25.46 -26.02 -33.43
N ALA A 49 25.72 -26.09 -32.12
CA ALA A 49 26.88 -25.50 -31.45
C ALA A 49 28.18 -26.27 -31.74
N SER A 50 28.65 -26.20 -32.99
CA SER A 50 29.97 -26.73 -33.38
C SER A 50 31.09 -26.01 -32.62
N SER A 51 32.06 -26.78 -32.14
CA SER A 51 33.10 -26.29 -31.22
C SER A 51 34.03 -25.25 -31.86
N SER A 52 34.14 -24.08 -31.24
CA SER A 52 35.24 -23.13 -31.41
C SER A 52 35.65 -22.56 -30.03
N ASP A 53 36.81 -21.92 -29.96
CA ASP A 53 37.68 -21.98 -28.79
C ASP A 53 37.16 -21.34 -27.48
N ALA A 54 37.39 -22.07 -26.38
CA ALA A 54 37.60 -21.59 -25.01
C ALA A 54 36.53 -20.71 -24.31
N ALA A 55 35.37 -20.45 -24.90
CA ALA A 55 34.28 -19.71 -24.24
C ALA A 55 33.75 -20.46 -23.00
N ALA A 56 33.61 -19.76 -21.87
CA ALA A 56 33.14 -20.37 -20.61
C ALA A 56 31.62 -20.67 -20.68
N VAL A 57 31.21 -21.92 -20.42
CA VAL A 57 29.78 -22.32 -20.47
C VAL A 57 29.14 -22.28 -19.09
N HIS A 58 28.29 -21.28 -18.85
CA HIS A 58 27.53 -21.11 -17.63
C HIS A 58 26.18 -21.83 -17.73
N LYS A 59 26.13 -23.06 -17.20
CA LYS A 59 24.88 -23.83 -17.10
C LYS A 59 23.97 -23.24 -16.02
N LEU A 60 22.71 -22.99 -16.35
CA LEU A 60 21.69 -22.40 -15.48
C LEU A 60 20.47 -23.35 -15.37
N PRO A 61 20.62 -24.54 -14.75
CA PRO A 61 19.54 -25.52 -14.60
C PRO A 61 18.42 -24.97 -13.70
N GLY A 62 17.16 -25.34 -13.97
CA GLY A 62 16.00 -24.81 -13.25
C GLY A 62 15.75 -23.32 -13.48
N ARG A 63 16.36 -22.70 -14.51
CA ARG A 63 16.18 -21.28 -14.83
C ARG A 63 15.78 -21.10 -16.30
N ALA A 64 14.82 -20.21 -16.51
CA ALA A 64 14.49 -19.66 -17.82
C ALA A 64 15.27 -18.35 -18.06
N LEU A 65 15.66 -18.09 -19.29
CA LEU A 65 16.31 -16.86 -19.74
C LEU A 65 15.36 -16.11 -20.68
N LEU A 66 15.24 -14.80 -20.46
CA LEU A 66 14.42 -13.89 -21.26
C LEU A 66 15.16 -12.55 -21.44
N PRO A 67 14.77 -11.72 -22.43
CA PRO A 67 15.25 -10.34 -22.51
C PRO A 67 14.95 -9.59 -21.21
N GLY A 68 15.95 -8.86 -20.69
CA GLY A 68 15.76 -8.01 -19.52
C GLY A 68 14.77 -6.88 -19.80
N MET A 69 13.93 -6.56 -18.82
CA MET A 69 12.84 -5.60 -19.00
C MET A 69 13.39 -4.17 -19.19
N VAL A 70 12.62 -3.34 -19.89
CA VAL A 70 12.89 -1.91 -20.08
C VAL A 70 11.84 -1.13 -19.30
N ASN A 71 12.28 -0.09 -18.60
CA ASN A 71 11.41 0.88 -17.96
C ASN A 71 11.48 2.20 -18.72
N ALA A 72 10.50 2.51 -19.57
CA ALA A 72 10.59 3.62 -20.53
C ALA A 72 10.48 5.04 -19.91
N HIS A 73 10.15 5.15 -18.62
CA HIS A 73 10.00 6.42 -17.90
C HIS A 73 10.28 6.21 -16.40
N SER A 74 10.86 7.20 -15.72
CA SER A 74 11.21 7.12 -14.29
C SER A 74 11.53 8.51 -13.72
N HIS A 75 11.34 8.68 -12.40
CA HIS A 75 11.76 9.83 -11.61
C HIS A 75 12.42 9.36 -10.30
N ALA A 76 13.68 8.94 -10.35
CA ALA A 76 14.30 8.12 -9.31
C ALA A 76 14.31 8.77 -7.91
N PHE A 77 14.39 10.10 -7.81
CA PHE A 77 14.33 10.82 -6.53
C PHE A 77 12.97 10.65 -5.80
N GLN A 78 11.88 10.42 -6.53
CA GLN A 78 10.54 10.22 -5.96
C GLN A 78 10.44 8.90 -5.17
N ARG A 79 11.43 8.00 -5.29
CA ARG A 79 11.57 6.82 -4.43
C ARG A 79 11.56 7.17 -2.93
N GLY A 80 11.94 8.40 -2.56
CA GLY A 80 11.84 8.92 -1.19
C GLY A 80 10.41 9.20 -0.68
N LEU A 81 9.39 9.27 -1.56
CA LEU A 81 7.98 9.48 -1.19
C LEU A 81 7.21 8.16 -0.95
N ARG A 82 7.80 7.01 -1.32
CA ARG A 82 7.14 5.69 -1.30
C ARG A 82 6.62 5.34 0.10
N GLY A 83 5.31 5.35 0.27
CA GLY A 83 4.62 5.09 1.56
C GLY A 83 4.42 6.32 2.45
N LEU A 84 5.02 7.47 2.14
CA LEU A 84 4.79 8.75 2.84
C LEU A 84 3.63 9.53 2.23
N GLY A 85 3.46 9.44 0.90
CA GLY A 85 2.29 9.96 0.18
C GLY A 85 0.96 9.26 0.49
N GLU A 86 0.89 8.46 1.56
CA GLU A 86 -0.28 7.68 1.98
C GLU A 86 -0.85 8.16 3.33
N THR A 87 -0.17 9.08 4.02
CA THR A 87 -0.54 9.60 5.35
C THR A 87 -1.15 11.01 5.26
N TYR A 88 -2.33 11.10 4.64
CA TYR A 88 -3.10 12.34 4.56
C TYR A 88 -3.89 12.63 5.86
N PRO A 89 -3.95 13.89 6.33
CA PRO A 89 -4.86 14.31 7.40
C PRO A 89 -6.33 14.16 6.97
N THR A 90 -7.16 13.56 7.83
CA THR A 90 -8.54 13.11 7.52
C THR A 90 -9.59 14.22 7.31
N ASN A 91 -9.17 15.48 7.17
CA ASN A 91 -10.08 16.64 7.11
C ASN A 91 -10.15 17.32 5.72
N SER A 92 -9.29 16.97 4.76
CA SER A 92 -9.40 17.48 3.38
C SER A 92 -10.16 16.51 2.49
N ALA A 93 -11.39 16.85 2.11
CA ALA A 93 -12.22 16.06 1.19
C ALA A 93 -11.74 16.10 -0.29
N GLN A 94 -10.44 16.35 -0.52
CA GLN A 94 -9.80 16.56 -1.83
C GLN A 94 -8.34 16.08 -1.83
N SER A 95 -8.07 14.86 -1.37
CA SER A 95 -6.82 14.16 -1.68
C SER A 95 -6.67 14.02 -3.20
N SER A 96 -5.64 14.60 -3.79
CA SER A 96 -5.42 14.65 -5.24
C SER A 96 -3.94 14.71 -5.60
N PHE A 97 -3.63 14.50 -6.89
CA PHE A 97 -2.30 14.73 -7.48
C PHE A 97 -1.66 16.05 -7.01
N TRP A 98 -2.46 17.12 -6.91
CA TRP A 98 -1.99 18.45 -6.53
C TRP A 98 -1.49 18.50 -5.07
N THR A 99 -2.19 17.83 -4.14
CA THR A 99 -1.75 17.71 -2.74
C THR A 99 -0.55 16.78 -2.57
N TRP A 100 -0.44 15.71 -3.36
CA TRP A 100 0.78 14.88 -3.41
C TRP A 100 1.99 15.68 -3.94
N ARG A 101 1.77 16.51 -4.96
CA ARG A 101 2.81 17.37 -5.57
C ARG A 101 3.36 18.40 -4.59
N GLU A 102 2.56 18.87 -3.62
CA GLU A 102 3.03 19.75 -2.54
C GLU A 102 3.98 19.03 -1.56
N GLU A 103 3.72 17.76 -1.22
CA GLU A 103 4.67 16.95 -0.45
C GLU A 103 5.95 16.62 -1.25
N MET A 104 5.81 16.35 -2.55
CA MET A 104 6.97 16.21 -3.45
C MET A 104 7.84 17.48 -3.47
N TYR A 105 7.22 18.66 -3.49
CA TYR A 105 7.95 19.93 -3.41
C TYR A 105 8.65 20.16 -2.06
N LYS A 106 8.07 19.69 -0.94
CA LYS A 106 8.76 19.71 0.37
C LYS A 106 9.99 18.79 0.37
N LEU A 107 9.88 17.59 -0.22
CA LEU A 107 11.03 16.67 -0.36
C LEU A 107 12.15 17.29 -1.23
N VAL A 108 11.80 17.85 -2.39
CA VAL A 108 12.75 18.50 -3.33
C VAL A 108 13.47 19.70 -2.70
N GLY A 109 12.78 20.50 -1.88
CA GLY A 109 13.43 21.57 -1.10
C GLY A 109 14.43 21.04 -0.05
N GLY A 110 14.17 19.85 0.49
CA GLY A 110 14.95 19.21 1.55
C GLY A 110 16.23 18.47 1.11
N MET A 111 16.37 18.11 -0.18
CA MET A 111 17.39 17.18 -0.66
C MET A 111 18.79 17.76 -0.97
N SER A 112 19.82 17.00 -0.59
CA SER A 112 21.25 17.16 -0.93
C SER A 112 21.68 16.25 -2.11
N GLU A 113 22.87 16.51 -2.68
CA GLU A 113 23.47 15.65 -3.72
C GLU A 113 23.57 14.19 -3.26
N GLN A 114 24.06 13.96 -2.04
CA GLN A 114 24.23 12.63 -1.48
C GLN A 114 22.89 11.89 -1.33
N GLN A 115 21.85 12.57 -0.85
CA GLN A 115 20.51 11.97 -0.74
C GLN A 115 19.91 11.60 -2.10
N ILE A 116 20.17 12.40 -3.14
CA ILE A 116 19.71 12.12 -4.51
C ILE A 116 20.50 10.97 -5.11
N TYR A 117 21.82 10.93 -4.91
CA TYR A 117 22.64 9.78 -5.28
C TYR A 117 22.13 8.50 -4.62
N ASP A 118 21.96 8.48 -3.29
CA ASP A 118 21.57 7.28 -2.55
C ASP A 118 20.17 6.78 -2.93
N LEU A 119 19.18 7.67 -3.06
CA LEU A 119 17.83 7.30 -3.50
C LEU A 119 17.79 6.85 -4.96
N THR A 120 18.58 7.45 -5.84
CA THR A 120 18.69 7.04 -7.24
C THR A 120 19.36 5.67 -7.36
N ARG A 121 20.45 5.46 -6.61
CA ARG A 121 21.18 4.18 -6.51
C ARG A 121 20.28 3.08 -5.94
N GLN A 122 19.45 3.39 -4.94
CA GLN A 122 18.44 2.48 -4.40
C GLN A 122 17.36 2.15 -5.44
N CYS A 123 16.77 3.16 -6.07
CA CYS A 123 15.71 2.98 -7.06
C CYS A 123 16.18 2.08 -8.23
N PHE A 124 17.34 2.36 -8.79
CA PHE A 124 17.93 1.55 -9.86
C PHE A 124 18.36 0.15 -9.40
N SER A 125 18.74 -0.04 -8.13
CA SER A 125 19.01 -1.37 -7.57
C SER A 125 17.72 -2.18 -7.45
N GLU A 126 16.65 -1.59 -6.92
CA GLU A 126 15.32 -2.22 -6.85
C GLU A 126 14.78 -2.57 -8.26
N MET A 127 15.04 -1.73 -9.27
CA MET A 127 14.75 -2.05 -10.68
C MET A 127 15.55 -3.28 -11.17
N ARG A 128 16.86 -3.34 -10.90
CA ARG A 128 17.72 -4.47 -11.31
C ARG A 128 17.29 -5.78 -10.67
N ASP A 129 16.95 -5.76 -9.38
CA ASP A 129 16.47 -6.94 -8.65
C ASP A 129 15.09 -7.41 -9.16
N ALA A 130 14.26 -6.48 -9.66
CA ALA A 130 13.01 -6.77 -10.37
C ALA A 130 13.17 -7.19 -11.85
N GLY A 131 14.41 -7.36 -12.36
CA GLY A 131 14.68 -7.79 -13.73
C GLY A 131 14.63 -6.68 -14.80
N ILE A 132 14.49 -5.42 -14.40
CA ILE A 132 14.63 -4.26 -15.28
C ILE A 132 16.13 -4.00 -15.51
N THR A 133 16.52 -3.88 -16.78
CA THR A 133 17.93 -3.76 -17.20
C THR A 133 18.27 -2.47 -17.94
N SER A 134 17.24 -1.71 -18.34
CA SER A 134 17.35 -0.40 -18.96
C SER A 134 16.28 0.53 -18.42
N VAL A 135 16.63 1.79 -18.12
CA VAL A 135 15.68 2.81 -17.63
C VAL A 135 15.77 4.11 -18.45
N GLY A 136 14.63 4.69 -18.80
CA GLY A 136 14.50 6.08 -19.27
C GLY A 136 14.24 7.00 -18.09
N GLU A 137 15.29 7.58 -17.51
CA GLU A 137 15.18 8.45 -16.34
C GLU A 137 14.85 9.88 -16.80
N PHE A 138 13.61 10.29 -16.57
CA PHE A 138 13.06 11.60 -16.94
C PHE A 138 13.45 12.60 -15.85
N HIS A 139 14.60 13.22 -16.09
CA HIS A 139 15.34 13.98 -15.11
C HIS A 139 15.11 15.49 -15.31
N TYR A 140 14.28 16.06 -14.44
CA TYR A 140 14.07 17.51 -14.31
C TYR A 140 14.67 18.11 -13.03
N PHE A 141 15.34 17.31 -12.19
CA PHE A 141 15.83 17.78 -10.89
C PHE A 141 17.33 18.09 -10.94
N HIS A 142 17.67 19.20 -11.60
CA HIS A 142 19.02 19.54 -12.04
C HIS A 142 19.94 20.17 -10.99
N HIS A 143 19.45 21.15 -10.23
CA HIS A 143 20.34 22.13 -9.57
C HIS A 143 20.64 21.82 -8.10
N GLY A 144 21.92 21.90 -7.73
CA GLY A 144 22.39 21.83 -6.34
C GLY A 144 21.83 22.94 -5.44
N ARG A 145 22.01 22.86 -4.12
CA ARG A 145 21.61 23.96 -3.23
C ARG A 145 22.70 25.04 -3.16
N PRO A 146 22.34 26.34 -3.06
CA PRO A 146 23.31 27.40 -2.82
C PRO A 146 24.16 27.11 -1.57
N GLY A 147 25.49 27.10 -1.73
CA GLY A 147 26.44 26.76 -0.67
C GLY A 147 26.64 25.26 -0.40
N GLU A 148 26.15 24.37 -1.28
CA GLU A 148 26.40 22.93 -1.21
C GLU A 148 27.55 22.50 -2.14
N GLY A 149 28.51 21.73 -1.62
CA GLY A 149 29.59 21.11 -2.41
C GLY A 149 30.52 22.12 -3.07
N LYS A 150 30.73 22.00 -4.38
CA LYS A 150 31.20 23.11 -5.21
C LYS A 150 30.01 24.03 -5.48
N ASP A 151 29.77 24.96 -4.56
CA ASP A 151 28.76 26.03 -4.57
C ASP A 151 27.54 25.84 -5.51
N GLY A 152 26.75 24.79 -5.27
CA GLY A 152 25.40 24.66 -5.81
C GLY A 152 25.29 24.68 -7.34
N HIS A 153 26.26 24.07 -8.04
CA HIS A 153 26.35 24.11 -9.51
C HIS A 153 25.01 23.84 -10.23
N GLU A 154 24.81 24.58 -11.31
CA GLU A 154 23.75 24.33 -12.29
C GLU A 154 23.95 22.93 -12.90
N PHE A 155 22.88 22.12 -12.99
CA PHE A 155 22.93 20.74 -13.50
C PHE A 155 23.84 19.74 -12.74
N ALA A 156 24.22 20.04 -11.49
CA ALA A 156 25.03 19.15 -10.64
C ALA A 156 24.43 17.74 -10.44
N TYR A 157 23.11 17.60 -10.55
CA TYR A 157 22.43 16.33 -10.28
C TYR A 157 22.29 15.43 -11.53
N ASP A 158 22.45 15.98 -12.73
CA ASP A 158 22.49 15.21 -13.99
C ASP A 158 23.62 14.15 -13.95
N GLU A 159 24.84 14.61 -13.61
CA GLU A 159 26.01 13.73 -13.41
C GLU A 159 25.80 12.75 -12.26
N THR A 160 25.09 13.16 -11.21
CA THR A 160 24.82 12.35 -10.02
C THR A 160 23.93 11.14 -10.35
N VAL A 161 22.94 11.33 -11.24
CA VAL A 161 22.08 10.26 -11.74
C VAL A 161 22.84 9.29 -12.65
N LEU A 162 23.67 9.80 -13.56
CA LEU A 162 24.54 8.96 -14.41
C LEU A 162 25.56 8.17 -13.57
N ARG A 163 26.13 8.78 -12.53
CA ARG A 163 27.00 8.13 -11.53
C ARG A 163 26.25 6.97 -10.86
N ALA A 164 25.06 7.22 -10.32
CA ALA A 164 24.24 6.19 -9.68
C ALA A 164 23.88 5.03 -10.63
N ALA A 165 23.51 5.32 -11.88
CA ALA A 165 23.19 4.28 -12.88
C ALA A 165 24.39 3.38 -13.20
N ARG A 166 25.58 3.98 -13.40
CA ARG A 166 26.83 3.26 -13.64
C ARG A 166 27.23 2.40 -12.44
N ASP A 167 27.17 2.95 -11.23
CA ASP A 167 27.59 2.28 -10.00
C ASP A 167 26.64 1.12 -9.61
N VAL A 168 25.37 1.17 -10.08
CA VAL A 168 24.41 0.05 -10.03
C VAL A 168 24.58 -0.93 -11.20
N GLY A 169 25.13 -0.48 -12.33
CA GLY A 169 25.23 -1.27 -13.56
C GLY A 169 23.87 -1.49 -14.26
N ILE A 170 22.98 -0.50 -14.22
CA ILE A 170 21.78 -0.45 -15.07
C ILE A 170 22.09 0.36 -16.34
N ARG A 171 21.48 0.02 -17.48
CA ARG A 171 21.53 0.90 -18.66
C ARG A 171 20.59 2.07 -18.47
N ILE A 172 20.98 3.26 -18.90
CA ILE A 172 20.20 4.48 -18.72
C ILE A 172 20.13 5.30 -20.02
N VAL A 173 18.92 5.71 -20.39
CA VAL A 173 18.71 6.89 -21.21
C VAL A 173 18.39 8.02 -20.23
N LEU A 174 19.28 9.01 -20.12
CA LEU A 174 18.99 10.21 -19.34
C LEU A 174 18.11 11.12 -20.19
N LEU A 175 16.82 11.10 -19.93
CA LEU A 175 15.80 11.93 -20.58
C LEU A 175 15.81 13.31 -19.88
N ASN A 176 16.76 14.16 -20.26
CA ASN A 176 17.04 15.45 -19.63
C ASN A 176 15.95 16.48 -19.97
N ALA A 177 15.42 17.19 -18.97
CA ALA A 177 14.14 17.89 -19.11
C ALA A 177 14.22 19.43 -19.09
N TYR A 178 13.90 20.03 -20.23
CA TYR A 178 13.62 21.46 -20.30
C TYR A 178 12.34 21.80 -19.50
N TYR A 179 12.45 22.77 -18.59
CA TYR A 179 11.41 23.23 -17.69
C TYR A 179 11.61 24.73 -17.41
N GLU A 180 10.65 25.59 -17.76
CA GLU A 180 10.80 27.05 -17.69
C GLU A 180 9.74 27.74 -16.83
N HIS A 181 8.53 27.17 -16.70
CA HIS A 181 7.37 27.84 -16.11
C HIS A 181 6.63 27.00 -15.05
N GLY A 182 5.94 27.66 -14.13
CA GLY A 182 5.18 27.00 -13.07
C GLY A 182 3.84 26.41 -13.52
N GLY A 183 3.36 26.82 -14.70
CA GLY A 183 2.07 26.49 -15.31
C GLY A 183 1.88 27.25 -16.64
N PHE A 184 0.81 26.93 -17.38
CA PHE A 184 0.43 27.58 -18.65
C PHE A 184 0.47 29.11 -18.60
N GLN A 185 0.67 29.75 -19.76
CA GLN A 185 0.72 31.20 -19.91
C GLN A 185 1.83 31.84 -19.06
N ARG A 186 2.99 31.18 -19.00
CA ARG A 186 4.17 31.62 -18.24
C ARG A 186 3.91 31.87 -16.74
N ALA A 187 3.09 31.05 -16.10
CA ALA A 187 2.80 31.20 -14.68
C ALA A 187 4.08 31.11 -13.82
N PRO A 188 4.22 31.91 -12.74
CA PRO A 188 5.45 32.00 -11.97
C PRO A 188 5.77 30.69 -11.24
N MET A 189 7.08 30.39 -11.13
CA MET A 189 7.58 29.23 -10.40
C MET A 189 7.52 29.41 -8.88
N VAL A 190 7.15 28.35 -8.16
CA VAL A 190 7.41 28.24 -6.72
C VAL A 190 8.87 27.87 -6.44
N GLU A 191 9.34 28.04 -5.21
CA GLU A 191 10.75 27.87 -4.84
C GLU A 191 11.33 26.48 -5.20
N SER A 192 10.55 25.42 -5.01
CA SER A 192 10.93 24.06 -5.40
C SER A 192 11.13 23.88 -6.90
N GLN A 193 10.29 24.51 -7.74
CA GLN A 193 10.38 24.46 -9.20
C GLN A 193 11.63 25.16 -9.73
N LYS A 194 12.23 26.11 -8.98
CA LYS A 194 13.51 26.72 -9.37
C LYS A 194 14.65 25.69 -9.43
N ARG A 195 14.56 24.58 -8.69
CA ARG A 195 15.54 23.47 -8.76
C ARG A 195 15.45 22.65 -10.05
N PHE A 196 14.46 22.97 -10.90
CA PHE A 196 14.25 22.39 -12.23
C PHE A 196 14.51 23.39 -13.37
N LYS A 197 14.74 24.67 -13.06
CA LYS A 197 14.61 25.76 -14.04
C LYS A 197 15.79 25.81 -15.01
N VAL A 198 15.52 25.48 -16.26
CA VAL A 198 16.43 25.75 -17.37
C VAL A 198 16.27 27.22 -17.82
N ASP A 199 17.34 28.00 -17.75
CA ASP A 199 17.31 29.44 -18.07
C ASP A 199 17.20 29.77 -19.57
N SER A 200 17.71 28.91 -20.45
CA SER A 200 17.65 29.10 -21.90
C SER A 200 17.99 27.81 -22.68
N HIS A 201 17.60 27.78 -23.96
CA HIS A 201 17.99 26.71 -24.89
C HIS A 201 19.52 26.62 -25.07
N GLU A 202 20.24 27.75 -25.00
CA GLU A 202 21.70 27.77 -25.12
C GLU A 202 22.36 27.04 -23.95
N LYS A 203 21.90 27.27 -22.71
CA LYS A 203 22.36 26.51 -21.54
C LYS A 203 21.99 25.03 -21.65
N TYR A 204 20.75 24.73 -22.02
CA TYR A 204 20.26 23.36 -22.17
C TYR A 204 21.14 22.54 -23.13
N TRP A 205 21.39 23.06 -24.33
CA TRP A 205 22.20 22.35 -25.31
C TRP A 205 23.69 22.31 -24.92
N SER A 206 24.21 23.34 -24.25
CA SER A 206 25.56 23.30 -23.67
C SER A 206 25.73 22.19 -22.63
N GLN A 207 24.71 21.98 -21.78
CA GLN A 207 24.69 20.88 -20.81
C GLN A 207 24.55 19.52 -21.51
N MET A 208 23.66 19.39 -22.49
CA MET A 208 23.52 18.16 -23.28
C MET A 208 24.82 17.79 -24.00
N ASP A 209 25.54 18.76 -24.57
CA ASP A 209 26.84 18.55 -25.22
C ASP A 209 27.95 18.19 -24.22
N ALA A 210 27.93 18.74 -23.01
CA ALA A 210 28.84 18.38 -21.92
C ALA A 210 28.59 16.94 -21.42
N LEU A 211 27.33 16.57 -21.15
CA LEU A 211 26.94 15.22 -20.75
C LEU A 211 27.25 14.20 -21.85
N GLN A 212 26.97 14.53 -23.12
CA GLN A 212 27.25 13.65 -24.26
C GLN A 212 28.74 13.40 -24.43
N SER A 213 29.58 14.40 -24.12
CA SER A 213 31.03 14.26 -24.08
C SER A 213 31.50 13.40 -22.90
N MET A 214 30.84 13.50 -21.73
CA MET A 214 31.18 12.72 -20.54
C MET A 214 30.88 11.22 -20.71
N ILE A 215 29.77 10.86 -21.35
CA ILE A 215 29.33 9.46 -21.49
C ILE A 215 29.80 8.78 -22.78
N ALA A 216 30.61 9.45 -23.62
CA ALA A 216 31.00 8.96 -24.94
C ALA A 216 31.63 7.55 -24.95
N ASP A 217 32.45 7.23 -23.94
CA ASP A 217 33.08 5.91 -23.76
C ASP A 217 32.30 4.97 -22.83
N VAL A 218 31.04 5.29 -22.48
CA VAL A 218 30.20 4.54 -21.52
C VAL A 218 29.00 3.90 -22.24
N PRO A 219 29.15 2.71 -22.85
CA PRO A 219 28.14 2.12 -23.77
C PRO A 219 26.82 1.71 -23.10
N THR A 220 26.69 1.85 -21.79
CA THR A 220 25.44 1.65 -21.04
C THR A 220 24.65 2.95 -20.82
N GLN A 221 25.11 4.09 -21.33
CA GLN A 221 24.52 5.40 -21.08
C GLN A 221 24.29 6.18 -22.39
N THR A 222 23.10 6.73 -22.56
CA THR A 222 22.76 7.65 -23.66
C THR A 222 21.90 8.80 -23.15
N LEU A 223 21.69 9.83 -23.98
CA LEU A 223 20.81 10.95 -23.68
C LEU A 223 19.52 10.90 -24.51
N GLY A 224 18.48 11.52 -23.96
CA GLY A 224 17.27 11.90 -24.70
C GLY A 224 16.79 13.27 -24.25
N VAL A 225 15.93 13.88 -25.05
CA VAL A 225 15.42 15.24 -24.87
C VAL A 225 14.03 15.18 -24.26
N VAL A 226 13.77 16.04 -23.29
CA VAL A 226 12.42 16.23 -22.74
C VAL A 226 12.04 17.70 -22.78
N ALA A 227 10.81 17.99 -23.17
CA ALA A 227 10.09 19.16 -22.69
C ALA A 227 9.08 18.66 -21.66
N HIS A 228 9.16 19.08 -20.38
CA HIS A 228 8.48 18.34 -19.30
C HIS A 228 6.97 18.20 -19.54
N SER A 229 6.30 19.28 -19.95
CA SER A 229 4.86 19.30 -20.31
C SER A 229 4.53 20.65 -20.93
N MET A 230 3.38 20.76 -21.61
CA MET A 230 2.85 22.07 -22.08
C MET A 230 2.51 23.04 -20.93
N ARG A 231 2.43 22.56 -19.68
CA ARG A 231 2.36 23.42 -18.48
C ARG A 231 3.69 24.07 -18.11
N ALA A 232 4.82 23.46 -18.49
CA ALA A 232 6.16 23.85 -18.04
C ALA A 232 7.01 24.52 -19.14
N VAL A 233 6.61 24.35 -20.41
CA VAL A 233 7.32 24.87 -21.60
C VAL A 233 6.27 25.38 -22.59
N GLU A 234 6.46 26.58 -23.14
CA GLU A 234 5.56 27.15 -24.14
C GLU A 234 5.73 26.46 -25.51
N VAL A 235 4.64 26.37 -26.29
CA VAL A 235 4.62 25.63 -27.57
C VAL A 235 5.74 26.01 -28.55
N PRO A 236 6.10 27.30 -28.78
CA PRO A 236 7.18 27.67 -29.68
C PRO A 236 8.56 27.15 -29.25
N ASP A 237 8.73 26.84 -27.97
CA ASP A 237 9.98 26.37 -27.38
C ASP A 237 10.02 24.83 -27.37
N ILE A 238 8.88 24.16 -27.15
CA ILE A 238 8.70 22.72 -27.46
C ILE A 238 9.07 22.43 -28.92
N VAL A 239 8.61 23.25 -29.88
CA VAL A 239 8.92 23.09 -31.31
C VAL A 239 10.43 23.12 -31.56
N LYS A 240 11.16 24.13 -31.05
CA LYS A 240 12.62 24.23 -31.23
C LYS A 240 13.37 23.05 -30.60
N LEU A 241 12.96 22.61 -29.41
CA LEU A 241 13.57 21.47 -28.73
C LEU A 241 13.41 20.17 -29.55
N HIS A 242 12.23 19.99 -30.17
CA HIS A 242 11.93 18.86 -31.04
C HIS A 242 12.65 18.92 -32.38
N GLU A 243 12.70 20.08 -33.05
CA GLU A 243 13.46 20.25 -34.30
C GLU A 243 14.95 19.94 -34.09
N GLU A 244 15.51 20.39 -32.96
CA GLU A 244 16.91 20.15 -32.60
C GLU A 244 17.16 18.72 -32.11
N SER A 245 16.21 18.06 -31.43
CA SER A 245 16.33 16.63 -31.09
C SER A 245 16.33 15.75 -32.34
N VAL A 246 15.44 16.04 -33.32
CA VAL A 246 15.42 15.38 -34.63
C VAL A 246 16.73 15.61 -35.38
N ARG A 247 17.27 16.85 -35.38
CA ARG A 247 18.56 17.17 -36.01
C ARG A 247 19.74 16.43 -35.35
N ARG A 248 19.67 16.20 -34.04
CA ARG A 248 20.67 15.48 -33.23
C ARG A 248 20.42 13.97 -33.14
N GLU A 249 19.39 13.46 -33.83
CA GLU A 249 18.95 12.06 -33.81
C GLU A 249 18.51 11.51 -32.43
N LEU A 250 18.27 12.37 -31.45
CA LEU A 250 17.88 12.03 -30.08
C LEU A 250 16.38 11.68 -29.98
N VAL A 251 16.02 10.83 -29.01
CA VAL A 251 14.61 10.61 -28.64
C VAL A 251 14.03 11.84 -27.96
N PHE A 252 12.72 12.05 -28.12
CA PHE A 252 11.98 13.17 -27.53
C PHE A 252 10.83 12.66 -26.66
N HIS A 253 10.76 13.07 -25.39
CA HIS A 253 9.73 12.65 -24.43
C HIS A 253 8.98 13.86 -23.83
N ILE A 254 7.69 13.70 -23.52
CA ILE A 254 6.85 14.74 -22.89
C ILE A 254 5.72 14.11 -22.05
N HIS A 255 5.41 14.65 -20.86
CA HIS A 255 4.16 14.30 -20.17
C HIS A 255 2.97 14.92 -20.90
N LEU A 256 1.96 14.11 -21.21
CA LEU A 256 0.85 14.51 -22.05
C LEU A 256 -0.48 13.93 -21.54
N GLU A 257 -1.41 14.82 -21.17
CA GLU A 257 -2.82 14.49 -20.91
C GLU A 257 -3.04 13.47 -19.79
N GLU A 258 -2.14 13.47 -18.80
CA GLU A 258 -2.21 12.72 -17.54
C GLU A 258 -3.48 13.04 -16.72
N GLN A 259 -3.89 14.32 -16.73
CA GLN A 259 -4.91 14.87 -15.84
C GLN A 259 -5.93 15.70 -16.63
N THR A 260 -7.23 15.56 -16.34
CA THR A 260 -8.31 16.35 -16.98
C THR A 260 -8.08 17.86 -16.88
N LYS A 261 -7.54 18.35 -15.75
CA LYS A 261 -7.21 19.77 -15.58
C LYS A 261 -6.15 20.27 -16.58
N GLU A 262 -5.15 19.46 -16.95
CA GLU A 262 -4.20 19.86 -17.99
C GLU A 262 -4.89 20.01 -19.35
N VAL A 263 -5.78 19.08 -19.67
CA VAL A 263 -6.58 19.10 -20.91
C VAL A 263 -7.46 20.35 -20.97
N ASP A 264 -8.11 20.72 -19.88
CA ASP A 264 -9.01 21.89 -19.83
C ASP A 264 -8.28 23.23 -19.74
N ASP A 265 -7.18 23.32 -18.98
CA ASP A 265 -6.30 24.50 -18.98
C ASP A 265 -5.69 24.74 -20.38
N CYS A 266 -5.30 23.67 -21.08
CA CYS A 266 -4.81 23.74 -22.46
C CYS A 266 -5.86 24.28 -23.41
N LYS A 267 -7.11 23.77 -23.37
CA LYS A 267 -8.22 24.29 -24.19
C LYS A 267 -8.42 25.78 -23.97
N ALA A 268 -8.30 26.24 -22.72
CA ALA A 268 -8.42 27.66 -22.38
C ALA A 268 -7.26 28.52 -22.92
N ALA A 269 -6.03 27.97 -22.98
CA ALA A 269 -4.85 28.65 -23.53
C ALA A 269 -4.73 28.58 -25.06
N HIS A 270 -5.27 27.54 -25.70
CA HIS A 270 -5.05 27.20 -27.10
C HIS A 270 -6.36 27.02 -27.90
N ASN A 271 -7.28 27.99 -27.78
CA ASN A 271 -8.48 28.13 -28.62
C ASN A 271 -9.41 26.88 -28.68
N GLY A 272 -9.45 26.08 -27.61
CA GLY A 272 -10.24 24.84 -27.54
C GLY A 272 -9.50 23.57 -27.95
N ASP A 273 -8.23 23.64 -28.34
CA ASP A 273 -7.41 22.46 -28.63
C ASP A 273 -6.96 21.72 -27.35
N THR A 274 -6.94 20.39 -27.43
CA THR A 274 -6.30 19.50 -26.47
C THR A 274 -4.78 19.51 -26.64
N PRO A 275 -3.98 19.18 -25.61
CA PRO A 275 -2.53 19.09 -25.74
C PRO A 275 -2.07 18.23 -26.92
N MET A 276 -2.65 17.04 -27.13
CA MET A 276 -2.34 16.19 -28.28
C MET A 276 -2.67 16.87 -29.62
N ALA A 277 -3.81 17.56 -29.73
CA ALA A 277 -4.15 18.31 -30.94
C ALA A 277 -3.18 19.47 -31.20
N VAL A 278 -2.65 20.14 -30.16
CA VAL A 278 -1.61 21.16 -30.30
C VAL A 278 -0.30 20.53 -30.80
N LEU A 279 0.14 19.40 -30.22
CA LEU A 279 1.36 18.72 -30.67
C LEU A 279 1.23 18.23 -32.12
N LEU A 280 0.11 17.61 -32.49
CA LEU A 280 -0.15 17.10 -33.85
C LEU A 280 -0.16 18.18 -34.94
N LYS A 281 -0.47 19.43 -34.57
CA LYS A 281 -0.47 20.60 -35.47
C LYS A 281 0.92 21.25 -35.61
N ASN A 282 1.74 21.19 -34.57
CA ASN A 282 3.00 21.95 -34.49
C ASN A 282 4.27 21.08 -34.64
N LEU A 283 4.20 19.77 -34.38
CA LEU A 283 5.34 18.86 -34.37
C LEU A 283 5.28 17.80 -35.49
N LYS A 284 6.46 17.47 -36.02
CA LYS A 284 6.67 16.33 -36.92
C LYS A 284 6.89 15.04 -36.10
N ILE A 285 5.82 14.51 -35.52
CA ILE A 285 5.82 13.21 -34.82
C ILE A 285 6.40 12.12 -35.73
N ASP A 286 7.30 11.31 -35.19
CA ASP A 286 7.87 10.10 -35.79
C ASP A 286 8.28 9.07 -34.70
N GLU A 287 8.92 7.97 -35.10
CA GLU A 287 9.29 6.86 -34.21
C GLU A 287 10.27 7.21 -33.07
N LYS A 288 10.87 8.40 -33.04
CA LYS A 288 11.71 8.88 -31.92
C LYS A 288 10.93 9.72 -30.89
N PHE A 289 9.65 9.99 -31.12
CA PHE A 289 8.78 10.71 -30.21
C PHE A 289 8.05 9.76 -29.25
N THR A 290 8.00 10.11 -27.97
CA THR A 290 7.26 9.38 -26.93
C THR A 290 6.39 10.34 -26.12
N ALA A 291 5.07 10.17 -26.22
CA ALA A 291 4.13 10.81 -25.31
C ALA A 291 3.95 9.93 -24.08
N VAL A 292 4.12 10.51 -22.88
CA VAL A 292 3.95 9.80 -21.60
C VAL A 292 2.52 10.03 -21.09
N HIS A 293 1.92 8.99 -20.53
CA HIS A 293 0.54 8.87 -20.05
C HIS A 293 -0.52 8.76 -21.15
N CYS A 294 -0.80 9.82 -21.91
CA CYS A 294 -1.93 9.90 -22.86
C CYS A 294 -3.31 9.54 -22.26
N THR A 295 -3.46 9.65 -20.94
CA THR A 295 -4.62 9.13 -20.19
C THR A 295 -5.95 9.72 -20.65
N TRP A 296 -5.98 11.02 -20.97
CA TRP A 296 -7.18 11.74 -21.38
C TRP A 296 -7.17 12.14 -22.87
N THR A 297 -6.30 11.52 -23.68
CA THR A 297 -6.24 11.73 -25.12
C THR A 297 -7.52 11.24 -25.80
N LYS A 298 -8.06 12.01 -26.75
CA LYS A 298 -9.19 11.53 -27.57
C LYS A 298 -8.73 10.42 -28.50
N ALA A 299 -9.56 9.41 -28.69
CA ALA A 299 -9.20 8.23 -29.48
C ALA A 299 -8.84 8.57 -30.95
N ASP A 300 -9.47 9.58 -31.56
CA ASP A 300 -9.15 10.06 -32.92
C ASP A 300 -7.84 10.86 -32.99
N GLU A 301 -7.49 11.57 -31.93
CA GLU A 301 -6.21 12.29 -31.79
C GLU A 301 -5.06 11.30 -31.55
N LEU A 302 -5.25 10.34 -30.64
CA LEU A 302 -4.28 9.26 -30.40
C LEU A 302 -4.06 8.42 -31.65
N LYS A 303 -5.13 8.11 -32.40
CA LYS A 303 -5.02 7.41 -33.69
C LYS A 303 -4.08 8.15 -34.64
N GLN A 304 -4.27 9.46 -34.82
CA GLN A 304 -3.41 10.27 -35.70
C GLN A 304 -1.95 10.31 -35.22
N PHE A 305 -1.72 10.26 -33.91
CA PHE A 305 -0.39 10.19 -33.32
C PHE A 305 0.30 8.85 -33.60
N VAL A 306 -0.39 7.72 -33.42
CA VAL A 306 0.16 6.39 -33.72
C VAL A 306 0.28 6.14 -35.23
N GLU A 307 -0.62 6.68 -36.07
CA GLU A 307 -0.47 6.67 -37.54
C GLU A 307 0.76 7.48 -38.01
N LYS A 308 1.25 8.44 -37.21
CA LYS A 308 2.54 9.12 -37.39
C LYS A 308 3.72 8.38 -36.74
N LYS A 309 3.52 7.16 -36.22
CA LYS A 309 4.46 6.33 -35.45
C LYS A 309 4.87 6.87 -34.06
N GLY A 310 4.15 7.82 -33.48
CA GLY A 310 4.44 8.28 -32.12
C GLY A 310 4.27 7.15 -31.11
N ASN A 311 5.22 7.01 -30.18
CA ASN A 311 5.17 6.01 -29.12
C ASN A 311 4.35 6.52 -27.92
N VAL A 312 3.63 5.62 -27.26
CA VAL A 312 2.88 5.90 -26.03
C VAL A 312 3.58 5.19 -24.88
N CYS A 313 4.03 5.95 -23.88
CA CYS A 313 4.62 5.44 -22.66
C CYS A 313 3.58 5.49 -21.53
N ILE A 314 2.95 4.35 -21.28
CA ILE A 314 2.02 4.15 -20.16
C ILE A 314 2.82 3.79 -18.91
N CYS A 315 2.36 4.27 -17.76
CA CYS A 315 2.99 4.06 -16.44
C CYS A 315 1.99 3.40 -15.47
N PRO A 316 1.55 2.15 -15.68
CA PRO A 316 0.33 1.60 -15.07
C PRO A 316 0.32 1.51 -13.54
N LEU A 317 1.48 1.52 -12.89
CA LEU A 317 1.61 1.47 -11.43
C LEU A 317 1.70 2.87 -10.79
N THR A 318 1.73 3.89 -11.64
CA THR A 318 1.48 5.30 -11.32
C THR A 318 0.10 5.75 -11.81
N GLU A 319 -0.42 5.17 -12.88
CA GLU A 319 -1.76 5.41 -13.42
C GLU A 319 -2.84 4.50 -12.80
N GLY A 320 -2.48 3.58 -11.90
CA GLY A 320 -3.41 2.69 -11.21
C GLY A 320 -3.61 3.06 -9.74
N GLU A 321 -4.87 3.06 -9.27
CA GLU A 321 -5.17 3.23 -7.84
C GLU A 321 -4.77 1.96 -7.06
N ILE A 322 -3.49 1.87 -6.71
CA ILE A 322 -2.97 0.83 -5.83
C ILE A 322 -3.39 1.16 -4.40
N LYS A 323 -4.21 0.30 -3.78
CA LYS A 323 -4.61 0.45 -2.37
C LYS A 323 -3.40 0.60 -1.45
N LYS A 324 -3.49 1.56 -0.53
CA LYS A 324 -2.51 1.81 0.54
C LYS A 324 -2.03 0.52 1.20
N GLY A 325 -0.72 0.29 1.18
CA GLY A 325 -0.06 -0.88 1.79
C GLY A 325 0.29 -2.00 0.81
N TYR A 326 -0.17 -1.92 -0.45
CA TYR A 326 0.19 -2.88 -1.50
C TYR A 326 1.27 -2.33 -2.44
N ALA A 327 1.96 -3.24 -3.13
CA ALA A 327 2.87 -2.95 -4.23
C ALA A 327 2.58 -3.95 -5.36
N ALA A 328 2.62 -3.49 -6.60
CA ALA A 328 2.32 -4.30 -7.77
C ALA A 328 3.59 -4.74 -8.49
N ASP A 329 3.59 -6.00 -8.93
CA ASP A 329 4.67 -6.65 -9.68
C ASP A 329 4.46 -6.49 -11.20
N PHE A 330 3.19 -6.49 -11.64
CA PHE A 330 2.79 -6.37 -13.04
C PHE A 330 1.50 -5.55 -13.17
N ALA A 331 1.21 -5.08 -14.38
CA ALA A 331 -0.06 -4.48 -14.74
C ALA A 331 -0.65 -5.12 -16.01
N LEU A 332 -1.94 -5.40 -15.96
CA LEU A 332 -2.76 -5.79 -17.10
C LEU A 332 -3.40 -4.52 -17.64
N VAL A 333 -3.07 -4.19 -18.87
CA VAL A 333 -3.56 -3.00 -19.58
C VAL A 333 -4.60 -3.45 -20.59
N ASP A 334 -5.75 -2.78 -20.64
CA ASP A 334 -6.76 -3.11 -21.66
C ASP A 334 -6.44 -2.40 -22.97
N ILE A 335 -5.87 -3.15 -23.91
CA ILE A 335 -5.59 -2.64 -25.26
C ILE A 335 -6.86 -2.41 -26.09
N GLU A 336 -8.02 -2.93 -25.66
CA GLU A 336 -9.32 -2.72 -26.33
C GLU A 336 -10.13 -1.55 -25.73
N GLU A 337 -9.72 -0.97 -24.60
CA GLU A 337 -10.31 0.29 -24.11
C GLU A 337 -10.11 1.41 -25.14
N GLU A 338 -11.04 2.36 -25.17
CA GLU A 338 -11.08 3.37 -26.25
C GLU A 338 -9.85 4.28 -26.28
N GLN A 339 -9.17 4.40 -25.14
CA GLN A 339 -7.90 5.10 -24.96
C GLN A 339 -6.68 4.35 -25.52
N LEU A 340 -6.77 3.07 -25.89
CA LEU A 340 -5.64 2.28 -26.42
C LEU A 340 -5.92 1.46 -27.70
N LYS A 341 -7.17 1.31 -28.15
CA LYS A 341 -7.55 0.48 -29.33
C LYS A 341 -6.88 0.82 -30.67
N PHE A 342 -6.07 1.88 -30.73
CA PHE A 342 -5.30 2.29 -31.90
C PHE A 342 -3.78 2.13 -31.72
N SER A 343 -3.32 1.79 -30.52
CA SER A 343 -1.93 1.49 -30.21
C SER A 343 -1.61 0.03 -30.55
N THR A 344 -0.36 -0.23 -30.91
CA THR A 344 0.13 -1.57 -31.28
C THR A 344 1.22 -2.04 -30.31
N PRO A 345 1.55 -3.34 -30.25
CA PRO A 345 2.73 -3.83 -29.52
C PRO A 345 4.07 -3.23 -29.95
N SER A 346 4.11 -2.46 -31.05
CA SER A 346 5.29 -1.73 -31.53
C SER A 346 5.25 -0.22 -31.30
N SER A 347 4.16 0.32 -30.74
CA SER A 347 4.02 1.74 -30.33
C SER A 347 3.71 1.90 -28.84
N LEU A 348 3.33 0.82 -28.15
CA LEU A 348 3.24 0.77 -26.69
C LEU A 348 4.61 0.53 -26.07
N MET A 349 5.10 1.51 -25.31
CA MET A 349 6.26 1.37 -24.43
C MET A 349 5.78 1.22 -22.99
N GLY A 350 6.11 0.10 -22.34
CA GLY A 350 5.80 -0.09 -20.92
C GLY A 350 6.78 0.66 -20.02
N ALA A 351 6.25 1.35 -19.00
CA ALA A 351 7.03 1.86 -17.88
C ALA A 351 6.49 1.33 -16.54
N PHE A 352 7.41 1.11 -15.61
CA PHE A 352 7.22 0.61 -14.25
C PHE A 352 7.65 1.71 -13.26
N ILE A 353 6.74 2.64 -12.97
CA ILE A 353 6.93 3.69 -11.95
C ILE A 353 6.06 3.41 -10.74
N PHE A 354 6.61 3.56 -9.54
CA PHE A 354 5.91 3.38 -8.28
C PHE A 354 5.48 4.73 -7.68
N GLY A 355 4.20 5.14 -7.83
CA GLY A 355 3.66 6.31 -7.12
C GLY A 355 2.30 6.78 -7.66
N ALA A 356 1.28 6.88 -6.81
CA ALA A 356 -0.14 6.76 -7.21
C ALA A 356 -0.82 7.95 -7.92
N ASN A 357 -1.69 7.59 -8.87
CA ASN A 357 -2.82 8.29 -9.48
C ASN A 357 -3.78 7.18 -10.02
N GLY A 358 -5.02 7.49 -10.43
CA GLY A 358 -6.01 6.48 -10.85
C GLY A 358 -6.61 6.71 -12.24
N THR A 359 -6.65 5.66 -13.08
CA THR A 359 -7.08 5.72 -14.49
C THR A 359 -7.90 4.49 -14.92
N SER A 360 -8.48 4.56 -16.13
CA SER A 360 -9.27 3.51 -16.78
C SER A 360 -8.47 2.51 -17.63
N VAL A 361 -7.22 2.83 -17.97
CA VAL A 361 -6.39 2.05 -18.91
C VAL A 361 -5.86 0.75 -18.28
N VAL A 362 -5.62 0.79 -16.97
CA VAL A 362 -5.09 -0.33 -16.20
C VAL A 362 -6.24 -1.22 -15.76
N LYS A 363 -6.47 -2.34 -16.47
CA LYS A 363 -7.55 -3.29 -16.17
C LYS A 363 -7.34 -4.01 -14.84
N ALA A 364 -6.10 -4.40 -14.56
CA ALA A 364 -5.72 -5.03 -13.29
C ALA A 364 -4.24 -4.75 -12.94
N THR A 365 -3.88 -4.93 -11.69
CA THR A 365 -2.48 -5.02 -11.23
C THR A 365 -2.24 -6.38 -10.57
N SER A 366 -1.10 -7.01 -10.85
CA SER A 366 -0.70 -8.24 -10.16
C SER A 366 0.07 -7.88 -8.90
N VAL A 367 -0.40 -8.31 -7.74
CA VAL A 367 0.15 -7.97 -6.42
C VAL A 367 0.49 -9.27 -5.70
N ASN A 368 1.78 -9.52 -5.46
CA ASN A 368 2.30 -10.86 -5.16
C ASN A 368 1.70 -11.88 -6.14
N GLY A 369 1.82 -11.60 -7.44
CA GLY A 369 1.38 -12.48 -8.52
C GLY A 369 -0.10 -12.86 -8.53
N LYS A 370 -0.96 -12.20 -7.73
CA LYS A 370 -2.42 -12.34 -7.82
C LYS A 370 -2.99 -11.08 -8.48
N TRP A 371 -3.64 -11.25 -9.63
CA TRP A 371 -4.28 -10.17 -10.36
C TRP A 371 -5.43 -9.56 -9.54
N ARG A 372 -5.46 -8.23 -9.47
CA ARG A 372 -6.45 -7.39 -8.81
C ARG A 372 -7.00 -6.40 -9.83
N GLU A 373 -8.28 -6.51 -10.19
CA GLU A 373 -8.90 -5.55 -11.11
C GLU A 373 -8.86 -4.13 -10.53
N THR A 374 -8.46 -3.15 -11.34
CA THR A 374 -8.35 -1.75 -10.92
C THR A 374 -9.75 -1.13 -11.03
N VAL A 375 -10.27 -0.61 -9.91
CA VAL A 375 -11.68 -0.21 -9.82
C VAL A 375 -11.92 1.17 -10.45
N SER A 376 -11.84 1.26 -11.78
CA SER A 376 -12.25 2.46 -12.50
C SER A 376 -13.77 2.69 -12.34
N LYS A 377 -14.16 3.89 -11.93
CA LYS A 377 -15.58 4.25 -11.69
C LYS A 377 -16.32 4.49 -13.01
N LYS A 378 -16.69 3.41 -13.72
CA LYS A 378 -17.84 3.40 -14.64
C LYS A 378 -19.09 2.92 -13.88
N VAL A 379 -20.25 3.49 -14.21
CA VAL A 379 -21.52 3.25 -13.49
C VAL A 379 -22.24 1.98 -14.04
N GLU A 380 -23.01 1.33 -13.17
CA GLU A 380 -23.89 0.13 -13.33
C GLU A 380 -24.55 -0.13 -14.71
N PRO A 381 -24.96 -1.40 -15.05
CA PRO A 381 -25.38 -2.48 -14.13
C PRO A 381 -24.83 -3.92 -14.42
N ALA A 382 -25.28 -4.87 -13.59
CA ALA A 382 -24.66 -6.19 -13.36
C ALA A 382 -24.97 -7.34 -14.33
N ALA A 383 -24.00 -8.28 -14.45
CA ALA A 383 -24.19 -9.72 -14.67
C ALA A 383 -22.93 -10.51 -14.23
N SER A 384 -23.05 -11.83 -13.99
CA SER A 384 -21.94 -12.74 -13.63
C SER A 384 -21.10 -13.16 -14.86
N THR A 385 -19.90 -13.75 -14.79
CA THR A 385 -19.22 -14.64 -13.80
C THR A 385 -17.69 -14.59 -14.02
N VAL A 386 -16.87 -14.92 -13.02
CA VAL A 386 -15.39 -14.95 -13.13
C VAL A 386 -14.80 -16.37 -12.91
N LYS A 387 -13.69 -16.67 -13.60
CA LYS A 387 -12.66 -17.65 -13.22
C LYS A 387 -11.29 -17.00 -13.48
N GLY A 388 -10.25 -17.36 -12.71
CA GLY A 388 -8.89 -16.82 -12.85
C GLY A 388 -7.84 -17.68 -12.14
N ASP A 389 -6.59 -17.18 -12.12
CA ASP A 389 -5.40 -17.68 -11.40
C ASP A 389 -4.51 -16.44 -11.08
N GLU A 390 -3.76 -16.27 -9.97
CA GLU A 390 -2.89 -17.14 -9.15
C GLU A 390 -1.46 -17.31 -9.71
N SER A 391 -0.43 -16.62 -9.16
CA SER A 391 0.95 -17.16 -8.99
C SER A 391 2.04 -16.19 -8.44
N SER A 392 2.05 -15.84 -7.14
CA SER A 392 3.33 -15.67 -6.41
C SER A 392 3.18 -15.99 -4.91
N VAL A 393 3.67 -17.18 -4.56
CA VAL A 393 3.74 -17.76 -3.22
C VAL A 393 4.91 -18.76 -3.27
N SER A 394 5.75 -18.87 -2.25
CA SER A 394 6.80 -19.91 -2.19
C SER A 394 6.17 -21.30 -2.07
N ASP A 395 6.74 -22.33 -2.68
CA ASP A 395 6.03 -23.60 -2.93
C ASP A 395 5.52 -24.29 -1.64
N GLU A 396 6.27 -24.24 -0.55
CA GLU A 396 5.85 -24.74 0.77
C GLU A 396 4.65 -23.97 1.34
N HIS A 397 4.64 -22.65 1.14
CA HIS A 397 3.54 -21.76 1.54
C HIS A 397 2.36 -21.79 0.57
N ARG A 398 2.61 -22.17 -0.69
CA ARG A 398 1.60 -22.39 -1.74
C ARG A 398 0.85 -23.69 -1.45
N ALA A 399 1.56 -24.75 -1.13
CA ALA A 399 0.99 -26.01 -0.65
C ALA A 399 0.18 -25.84 0.65
N GLN A 400 0.63 -24.97 1.58
CA GLN A 400 -0.16 -24.57 2.76
C GLN A 400 -1.47 -23.87 2.38
N ILE A 401 -1.43 -22.88 1.47
CA ILE A 401 -2.64 -22.18 0.99
C ILE A 401 -3.56 -23.12 0.20
N GLU A 402 -3.04 -24.04 -0.62
CA GLU A 402 -3.84 -25.04 -1.34
C GLU A 402 -4.47 -26.05 -0.37
N ALA A 403 -3.72 -26.55 0.62
CA ALA A 403 -4.25 -27.46 1.64
C ALA A 403 -5.34 -26.77 2.49
N ALA A 404 -5.15 -25.50 2.87
CA ALA A 404 -6.18 -24.69 3.51
C ALA A 404 -7.41 -24.53 2.61
N SER A 405 -7.23 -24.17 1.34
CA SER A 405 -8.32 -23.96 0.37
C SER A 405 -9.08 -25.25 0.06
N ALA A 406 -8.43 -26.41 0.09
CA ALA A 406 -9.06 -27.72 -0.06
C ALA A 406 -9.80 -28.20 1.22
N LEU A 407 -9.55 -27.55 2.36
CA LEU A 407 -10.29 -27.74 3.62
C LEU A 407 -11.36 -26.65 3.84
N ALA A 408 -11.30 -25.53 3.12
CA ALA A 408 -12.22 -24.41 3.26
C ALA A 408 -13.64 -24.78 2.84
N ASP A 409 -14.55 -24.96 3.80
CA ASP A 409 -15.94 -25.28 3.54
C ASP A 409 -16.88 -24.51 4.48
N VAL A 410 -17.46 -23.43 3.96
CA VAL A 410 -18.45 -22.59 4.66
C VAL A 410 -19.80 -23.29 4.89
N ASN A 411 -19.95 -24.56 4.50
CA ASN A 411 -21.12 -25.40 4.77
C ASN A 411 -20.82 -26.58 5.72
N SER A 412 -19.55 -26.80 6.12
CA SER A 412 -19.14 -27.98 6.89
C SER A 412 -19.60 -27.96 8.35
N ASP A 413 -19.76 -29.16 8.92
CA ASP A 413 -19.94 -29.40 10.36
C ASP A 413 -18.61 -29.68 11.09
N ASP A 414 -17.50 -29.79 10.36
CA ASP A 414 -16.14 -29.81 10.91
C ASP A 414 -15.69 -28.37 11.22
N VAL A 415 -15.35 -28.10 12.49
CA VAL A 415 -14.98 -26.74 12.94
C VAL A 415 -13.72 -26.20 12.28
N VAL A 416 -12.75 -27.04 11.92
CA VAL A 416 -11.53 -26.57 11.24
C VAL A 416 -11.88 -26.18 9.81
N LYS A 417 -12.68 -26.98 9.10
CA LYS A 417 -13.14 -26.65 7.75
C LYS A 417 -14.02 -25.41 7.70
N LEU A 418 -14.94 -25.28 8.66
CA LEU A 418 -15.81 -24.11 8.79
C LEU A 418 -15.00 -22.86 9.17
N ALA A 419 -14.07 -22.96 10.10
CA ALA A 419 -13.21 -21.83 10.49
C ALA A 419 -12.29 -21.41 9.34
N ILE A 420 -11.65 -22.33 8.62
CA ILE A 420 -10.86 -22.01 7.43
C ILE A 420 -11.76 -21.40 6.35
N GLY A 421 -12.97 -21.92 6.15
CA GLY A 421 -13.97 -21.36 5.24
C GLY A 421 -14.33 -19.91 5.58
N LEU A 422 -14.78 -19.64 6.81
CA LEU A 422 -15.16 -18.30 7.28
C LEU A 422 -13.97 -17.34 7.32
N ASN A 423 -12.77 -17.81 7.68
CA ASN A 423 -11.55 -17.00 7.61
C ASN A 423 -11.18 -16.66 6.17
N SER A 424 -11.30 -17.61 5.23
CA SER A 424 -11.05 -17.39 3.78
C SER A 424 -12.01 -16.39 3.14
N ILE A 425 -13.16 -16.10 3.77
CA ILE A 425 -13.95 -14.92 3.42
C ILE A 425 -13.16 -13.67 3.86
N VAL A 426 -12.72 -12.90 2.86
CA VAL A 426 -12.15 -11.57 3.05
C VAL A 426 -13.12 -10.74 3.88
N SER A 427 -12.63 -10.22 5.00
CA SER A 427 -13.40 -9.36 5.87
C SER A 427 -12.47 -8.46 6.66
N THR A 428 -12.89 -7.21 6.77
CA THR A 428 -12.31 -6.15 7.60
C THR A 428 -13.44 -5.53 8.38
N SER A 429 -13.09 -4.83 9.47
CA SER A 429 -14.02 -4.06 10.29
C SER A 429 -14.87 -3.13 9.38
N GLY A 430 -16.14 -3.47 9.15
CA GLY A 430 -17.04 -2.79 8.21
C GLY A 430 -17.42 -3.54 6.92
N ASP A 431 -16.62 -4.48 6.39
CA ASP A 431 -17.05 -5.42 5.33
C ASP A 431 -17.18 -6.84 5.89
N GLU A 432 -18.31 -7.04 6.54
CA GLU A 432 -18.69 -8.27 7.23
C GLU A 432 -19.94 -8.90 6.58
N ALA A 433 -20.47 -8.28 5.52
CA ALA A 433 -21.70 -8.72 4.85
C ALA A 433 -21.56 -10.11 4.22
N THR A 434 -20.41 -10.42 3.62
CA THR A 434 -20.15 -11.74 3.03
C THR A 434 -19.99 -12.83 4.10
N VAL A 435 -19.36 -12.51 5.24
CA VAL A 435 -19.23 -13.40 6.39
C VAL A 435 -20.60 -13.66 7.02
N GLY A 436 -21.35 -12.59 7.31
CA GLY A 436 -22.71 -12.68 7.86
C GLY A 436 -23.67 -13.45 6.95
N GLN A 437 -23.58 -13.27 5.63
CA GLN A 437 -24.37 -14.04 4.66
C GLN A 437 -23.98 -15.53 4.63
N ALA A 438 -22.71 -15.88 4.78
CA ALA A 438 -22.26 -17.27 4.87
C ALA A 438 -22.73 -17.94 6.17
N ILE A 439 -22.58 -17.26 7.30
CA ILE A 439 -23.09 -17.69 8.62
C ILE A 439 -24.62 -17.88 8.53
N ALA A 440 -25.34 -16.91 7.97
CA ALA A 440 -26.79 -16.99 7.79
C ALA A 440 -27.20 -18.18 6.92
N ASN A 441 -26.51 -18.44 5.82
CA ASN A 441 -26.78 -19.59 4.96
C ASN A 441 -26.54 -20.91 5.68
N TRP A 442 -25.42 -21.05 6.41
CA TRP A 442 -25.08 -22.25 7.20
C TRP A 442 -26.13 -22.57 8.26
N LEU A 443 -26.62 -21.52 8.95
CA LEU A 443 -27.66 -21.59 9.97
C LEU A 443 -29.03 -21.93 9.36
N ILE A 444 -29.46 -21.22 8.30
CA ILE A 444 -30.75 -21.47 7.62
C ILE A 444 -30.81 -22.90 7.07
N ALA A 445 -29.70 -23.42 6.52
CA ALA A 445 -29.63 -24.80 6.03
C ALA A 445 -29.86 -25.86 7.14
N ARG A 446 -29.63 -25.49 8.41
CA ARG A 446 -29.83 -26.33 9.60
C ARG A 446 -31.13 -26.00 10.36
N GLY A 447 -32.02 -25.20 9.75
CA GLY A 447 -33.36 -24.89 10.28
C GLY A 447 -33.42 -23.68 11.22
N TRP A 448 -32.30 -22.98 11.46
CA TRP A 448 -32.28 -21.79 12.31
C TRP A 448 -33.01 -20.62 11.65
N ARG A 449 -33.78 -19.87 12.43
CA ARG A 449 -34.43 -18.63 11.99
C ARG A 449 -33.46 -17.45 12.12
N VAL A 450 -32.85 -17.04 11.02
CA VAL A 450 -31.88 -15.93 10.98
C VAL A 450 -32.55 -14.60 10.61
N HIS A 451 -32.10 -13.52 11.24
CA HIS A 451 -32.41 -12.13 10.91
C HIS A 451 -31.10 -11.37 10.64
N MET A 452 -31.07 -10.53 9.59
CA MET A 452 -29.89 -9.75 9.20
C MET A 452 -30.24 -8.27 8.99
N GLN A 453 -29.29 -7.36 9.25
CA GLN A 453 -29.42 -5.93 9.02
C GLN A 453 -28.21 -5.38 8.26
N LYS A 454 -28.41 -4.33 7.46
CA LYS A 454 -27.41 -3.81 6.50
C LYS A 454 -26.72 -2.53 7.02
N VAL A 455 -25.40 -2.46 6.86
CA VAL A 455 -24.47 -1.41 7.30
C VAL A 455 -23.48 -1.11 6.14
N PRO A 456 -22.95 0.12 5.95
CA PRO A 456 -22.10 0.46 4.80
C PRO A 456 -20.62 -0.03 4.89
N PRO A 457 -19.96 -0.44 3.77
CA PRO A 457 -18.70 -1.22 3.80
C PRO A 457 -17.39 -0.52 3.38
N GLN A 458 -16.24 -1.01 3.88
CA GLN A 458 -14.85 -0.73 3.44
C GLN A 458 -13.91 -1.97 3.68
N ALA A 459 -12.83 -2.15 2.88
CA ALA A 459 -12.10 -3.43 2.62
C ALA A 459 -10.54 -3.28 2.72
N ASP A 460 -9.64 -4.28 2.90
CA ASP A 460 -9.66 -5.77 2.91
C ASP A 460 -8.45 -6.41 3.71
N ALA A 461 -8.40 -7.76 3.86
CA ALA A 461 -7.27 -8.56 4.42
C ALA A 461 -7.30 -10.06 3.96
N ALA A 462 -6.26 -10.88 4.26
CA ALA A 462 -6.10 -12.27 3.75
C ALA A 462 -5.65 -13.34 4.80
N VAL A 463 -5.74 -14.63 4.44
CA VAL A 463 -5.70 -15.82 5.35
C VAL A 463 -4.85 -16.99 4.80
N LYS A 464 -4.28 -17.81 5.70
CA LYS A 464 -3.34 -18.95 5.45
C LYS A 464 -3.51 -20.03 6.53
N ALA A 465 -3.19 -21.31 6.28
CA ALA A 465 -3.13 -22.32 7.35
C ALA A 465 -2.07 -23.42 7.08
N ASP A 466 -1.56 -24.03 8.15
CA ASP A 466 -0.73 -25.22 8.12
C ASP A 466 -1.39 -26.40 8.88
N SER A 467 -0.67 -27.51 9.09
CA SER A 467 -1.21 -28.72 9.76
C SER A 467 -1.49 -28.56 11.26
N THR A 468 -1.05 -27.47 11.87
CA THR A 468 -1.15 -27.14 13.30
C THR A 468 -1.84 -25.82 13.58
N THR A 469 -1.77 -24.87 12.65
CA THR A 469 -2.04 -23.44 12.91
C THR A 469 -2.83 -22.80 11.78
N LEU A 470 -3.84 -21.98 12.12
CA LEU A 470 -4.61 -21.14 11.21
C LEU A 470 -4.19 -19.68 11.41
N TYR A 471 -3.77 -18.99 10.35
CA TYR A 471 -3.31 -17.60 10.36
C TYR A 471 -4.24 -16.70 9.52
N GLY A 472 -4.48 -15.47 9.96
CA GLY A 472 -5.31 -14.53 9.21
C GLY A 472 -5.95 -13.48 10.09
N ARG A 473 -6.54 -12.44 9.48
CA ARG A 473 -7.30 -11.43 10.22
C ARG A 473 -8.66 -11.99 10.65
N GLY A 474 -8.91 -12.01 11.96
CA GLY A 474 -10.04 -12.72 12.56
C GLY A 474 -9.74 -14.19 12.88
N ALA A 475 -8.50 -14.65 12.72
CA ALA A 475 -8.12 -16.03 13.03
C ALA A 475 -8.04 -16.25 14.54
N CYS A 476 -7.61 -15.25 15.31
CA CYS A 476 -7.52 -15.36 16.77
C CYS A 476 -8.74 -14.74 17.46
N ASP A 477 -9.08 -13.50 17.12
CA ASP A 477 -10.00 -12.66 17.88
C ASP A 477 -11.49 -12.87 17.53
N ALA A 478 -11.85 -13.16 16.26
CA ALA A 478 -13.25 -13.20 15.84
C ALA A 478 -13.71 -14.52 15.17
N LYS A 479 -13.37 -14.73 13.89
CA LYS A 479 -14.02 -15.70 12.99
C LYS A 479 -13.87 -17.15 13.43
N SER A 480 -12.75 -17.51 14.03
CA SER A 480 -12.51 -18.86 14.56
C SER A 480 -13.36 -19.15 15.81
N LEU A 481 -13.62 -18.13 16.64
CA LEU A 481 -14.48 -18.24 17.81
C LEU A 481 -15.95 -18.30 17.40
N ILE A 482 -16.35 -17.53 16.39
CA ILE A 482 -17.65 -17.63 15.70
C ILE A 482 -17.87 -19.07 15.18
N ALA A 483 -16.90 -19.64 14.46
CA ALA A 483 -16.99 -21.02 13.96
C ALA A 483 -17.15 -22.03 15.13
N GLY A 484 -16.38 -21.86 16.21
CA GLY A 484 -16.50 -22.66 17.42
C GLY A 484 -17.90 -22.57 18.06
N GLN A 485 -18.46 -21.37 18.17
CA GLN A 485 -19.80 -21.12 18.69
C GLN A 485 -20.90 -21.72 17.80
N MET A 486 -20.78 -21.62 16.46
CA MET A 486 -21.74 -22.20 15.52
C MET A 486 -21.84 -23.73 15.67
N ILE A 487 -20.70 -24.44 15.69
CA ILE A 487 -20.69 -25.91 15.85
C ILE A 487 -21.16 -26.30 17.26
N ALA A 488 -20.79 -25.56 18.31
CA ALA A 488 -21.24 -25.84 19.67
C ALA A 488 -22.76 -25.63 19.86
N ALA A 489 -23.32 -24.56 19.28
CA ALA A 489 -24.76 -24.31 19.28
C ALA A 489 -25.53 -25.41 18.52
N GLN A 490 -25.01 -25.86 17.37
CA GLN A 490 -25.59 -26.97 16.61
C GLN A 490 -25.55 -28.29 17.39
N LYS A 491 -24.43 -28.62 18.06
CA LYS A 491 -24.35 -29.77 19.00
C LYS A 491 -25.39 -29.67 20.12
N LEU A 492 -25.70 -28.47 20.63
CA LEU A 492 -26.73 -28.28 21.65
C LEU A 492 -28.16 -28.50 21.09
N VAL A 493 -28.44 -28.04 19.87
CA VAL A 493 -29.70 -28.35 19.16
C VAL A 493 -29.88 -29.86 19.00
N GLU A 494 -28.84 -30.55 18.52
CA GLU A 494 -28.84 -32.01 18.32
C GLU A 494 -28.95 -32.80 19.63
N ALA A 495 -28.45 -32.25 20.74
CA ALA A 495 -28.63 -32.78 22.08
C ALA A 495 -30.01 -32.48 22.70
N GLY A 496 -30.90 -31.76 21.99
CA GLY A 496 -32.27 -31.48 22.42
C GLY A 496 -32.50 -30.16 23.16
N PHE A 497 -31.54 -29.23 23.13
CA PHE A 497 -31.62 -27.93 23.80
C PHE A 497 -31.97 -26.77 22.83
N GLY A 498 -32.53 -27.05 21.66
CA GLY A 498 -32.69 -26.06 20.58
C GLY A 498 -33.59 -24.86 20.92
N ASP A 499 -34.58 -25.03 21.80
CA ASP A 499 -35.43 -23.93 22.26
C ASP A 499 -34.73 -23.00 23.29
N ASP A 500 -33.61 -23.46 23.87
CA ASP A 500 -32.86 -22.76 24.93
C ASP A 500 -31.63 -21.99 24.40
N VAL A 501 -31.30 -22.11 23.10
CA VAL A 501 -30.05 -21.60 22.51
C VAL A 501 -30.32 -20.51 21.49
N GLN A 502 -29.55 -19.42 21.58
CA GLN A 502 -29.52 -18.35 20.58
C GLN A 502 -28.06 -18.03 20.25
N VAL A 503 -27.80 -17.62 19.00
CA VAL A 503 -26.50 -17.11 18.55
C VAL A 503 -26.67 -15.68 18.05
N LEU A 504 -25.77 -14.80 18.48
CA LEU A 504 -25.74 -13.39 18.12
C LEU A 504 -24.33 -13.05 17.64
N PHE A 505 -24.23 -12.57 16.40
CA PHE A 505 -22.99 -12.10 15.80
C PHE A 505 -23.18 -10.64 15.39
N VAL A 506 -22.20 -9.80 15.73
CA VAL A 506 -22.28 -8.34 15.66
C VAL A 506 -21.07 -7.76 14.95
N VAL A 507 -21.22 -6.53 14.44
CA VAL A 507 -20.23 -5.84 13.61
C VAL A 507 -19.64 -4.62 14.33
N SER A 508 -18.46 -4.18 13.90
CA SER A 508 -17.83 -2.92 14.37
C SER A 508 -17.50 -2.83 15.88
N GLU A 509 -17.24 -3.97 16.54
CA GLU A 509 -16.73 -4.04 17.92
C GLU A 509 -15.53 -3.07 18.09
N GLU A 510 -14.47 -3.28 17.30
CA GLU A 510 -13.19 -2.55 17.33
C GLU A 510 -13.25 -1.01 17.12
N THR A 511 -14.40 -0.45 16.75
CA THR A 511 -14.49 0.94 16.29
C THR A 511 -15.51 1.78 17.05
N ASP A 512 -16.78 1.37 17.04
CA ASP A 512 -17.87 2.14 17.62
C ASP A 512 -18.94 1.28 18.32
N HIS A 513 -18.78 -0.03 18.39
CA HIS A 513 -19.71 -0.99 19.00
C HIS A 513 -21.12 -0.92 18.39
N SER A 514 -21.26 -0.44 17.14
CA SER A 514 -22.57 -0.19 16.52
C SER A 514 -23.39 -1.46 16.34
N GLY A 515 -22.77 -2.61 16.07
CA GLY A 515 -23.44 -3.91 15.98
C GLY A 515 -24.13 -4.30 17.29
N MET A 516 -23.40 -4.32 18.41
CA MET A 516 -24.01 -4.68 19.71
C MET A 516 -25.00 -3.62 20.20
N LYS A 517 -24.70 -2.33 20.01
CA LYS A 517 -25.66 -1.24 20.29
C LYS A 517 -26.98 -1.44 19.53
N LYS A 518 -26.91 -1.93 18.29
CA LYS A 518 -28.07 -2.24 17.44
C LYS A 518 -28.79 -3.52 17.87
N ALA A 519 -28.06 -4.54 18.35
CA ALA A 519 -28.64 -5.79 18.82
C ALA A 519 -29.66 -5.61 19.96
N ASN A 520 -29.55 -4.53 20.75
CA ASN A 520 -30.55 -4.15 21.75
C ASN A 520 -31.97 -3.97 21.16
N GLU A 521 -32.10 -3.57 19.90
CA GLU A 521 -33.42 -3.43 19.24
C GLU A 521 -34.10 -4.78 18.96
N LEU A 522 -33.38 -5.90 19.10
CA LEU A 522 -33.96 -7.25 19.05
C LEU A 522 -34.78 -7.58 20.30
N ASN A 523 -34.62 -6.83 21.40
CA ASN A 523 -35.33 -7.02 22.68
C ASN A 523 -35.21 -8.45 23.26
N VAL A 524 -34.08 -9.12 23.01
CA VAL A 524 -33.75 -10.42 23.63
C VAL A 524 -33.07 -10.20 24.99
N ASN A 525 -33.40 -11.02 25.99
CA ASN A 525 -32.84 -10.92 27.35
C ASN A 525 -32.39 -12.32 27.81
N PRO A 526 -31.18 -12.77 27.42
CA PRO A 526 -30.70 -14.11 27.74
C PRO A 526 -30.27 -14.21 29.22
N ALA A 527 -30.66 -15.28 29.91
CA ALA A 527 -30.19 -15.53 31.28
C ALA A 527 -28.66 -15.68 31.36
N HIS A 528 -28.06 -16.21 30.29
CA HIS A 528 -26.62 -16.48 30.16
C HIS A 528 -26.13 -16.08 28.77
N MET A 529 -25.04 -15.31 28.69
CA MET A 529 -24.39 -14.90 27.45
C MET A 529 -22.92 -15.32 27.46
N ILE A 530 -22.50 -16.14 26.51
CA ILE A 530 -21.10 -16.53 26.31
C ILE A 530 -20.54 -15.67 25.17
N VAL A 531 -19.57 -14.80 25.49
CA VAL A 531 -18.86 -13.98 24.50
C VAL A 531 -17.49 -14.59 24.26
N GLY A 532 -17.18 -14.82 22.98
CA GLY A 532 -15.98 -15.52 22.54
C GLY A 532 -14.83 -14.55 22.32
N GLU A 533 -13.78 -14.66 23.13
CA GLU A 533 -12.58 -13.81 23.05
C GLU A 533 -11.29 -14.63 23.25
N PRO A 534 -10.14 -14.23 22.67
CA PRO A 534 -8.90 -14.99 22.71
C PRO A 534 -8.22 -14.93 24.09
N THR A 535 -8.68 -15.82 24.97
CA THR A 535 -8.42 -15.82 26.42
C THR A 535 -7.71 -17.10 26.89
N ALA A 536 -7.15 -17.86 25.95
CA ALA A 536 -6.49 -19.16 26.16
C ALA A 536 -7.37 -20.16 26.94
N LEU A 537 -8.67 -20.20 26.63
CA LEU A 537 -9.72 -20.96 27.29
C LEU A 537 -9.92 -20.64 28.80
N LYS A 538 -9.41 -19.50 29.27
CA LYS A 538 -9.53 -19.05 30.67
C LYS A 538 -10.70 -18.09 30.81
N MET A 539 -11.69 -18.46 31.62
CA MET A 539 -12.89 -17.67 31.84
C MET A 539 -12.54 -16.36 32.55
N SER A 540 -12.69 -15.23 31.86
CA SER A 540 -12.27 -13.95 32.44
C SER A 540 -13.19 -13.55 33.58
N LYS A 541 -12.61 -13.20 34.73
CA LYS A 541 -13.33 -12.64 35.90
C LYS A 541 -13.80 -11.21 35.66
N MET A 542 -13.07 -10.48 34.81
CA MET A 542 -13.18 -9.04 34.66
C MET A 542 -12.59 -8.64 33.30
N GLN A 543 -13.21 -7.66 32.64
CA GLN A 543 -12.75 -7.02 31.40
C GLN A 543 -12.39 -5.56 31.70
N LYS A 544 -11.13 -5.17 31.46
CA LYS A 544 -10.66 -3.81 31.73
C LYS A 544 -11.48 -2.79 30.92
N GLY A 545 -11.95 -1.74 31.61
CA GLY A 545 -12.64 -0.64 30.96
C GLY A 545 -11.72 0.15 30.04
N VAL A 546 -12.27 1.04 29.22
CA VAL A 546 -11.49 1.97 28.39
C VAL A 546 -11.75 3.42 28.76
N LEU A 547 -10.73 4.25 28.62
CA LEU A 547 -10.89 5.70 28.60
C LEU A 547 -9.92 6.29 27.57
N LYS A 548 -10.44 6.96 26.55
CA LYS A 548 -9.68 7.57 25.45
C LYS A 548 -9.83 9.08 25.50
N ILE A 549 -8.70 9.78 25.66
CA ILE A 549 -8.65 11.24 25.84
C ILE A 549 -7.73 11.84 24.77
N GLN A 550 -8.20 12.89 24.10
CA GLN A 550 -7.36 13.72 23.25
C GLN A 550 -6.90 14.95 24.04
N LEU A 551 -5.60 15.24 23.99
CA LEU A 551 -5.03 16.50 24.47
C LEU A 551 -4.63 17.36 23.27
N THR A 552 -4.86 18.68 23.33
CA THR A 552 -4.42 19.64 22.30
C THR A 552 -3.95 20.95 22.92
N GLN A 553 -2.95 21.58 22.31
CA GLN A 553 -2.50 22.91 22.72
C GLN A 553 -2.20 23.79 21.52
N LYS A 554 -2.45 25.09 21.69
CA LYS A 554 -2.01 26.16 20.79
C LYS A 554 -0.97 27.02 21.51
N GLY A 555 0.00 27.53 20.77
CA GLY A 555 1.03 28.46 21.21
C GLY A 555 1.15 29.61 20.21
N VAL A 556 2.32 30.25 20.17
CA VAL A 556 2.64 31.35 19.26
C VAL A 556 4.00 31.04 18.61
N ALA A 557 3.99 30.80 17.30
CA ALA A 557 5.22 30.55 16.56
C ALA A 557 6.17 31.75 16.60
N ALA A 558 7.42 31.50 16.98
CA ALA A 558 8.51 32.47 16.94
C ALA A 558 9.82 31.75 16.56
N HIS A 559 10.79 32.50 16.03
CA HIS A 559 12.11 31.93 15.78
C HIS A 559 12.79 31.57 17.10
N SER A 560 13.29 30.34 17.21
CA SER A 560 13.90 29.75 18.43
C SER A 560 14.98 30.62 19.12
N GLY A 561 15.71 31.43 18.36
CA GLY A 561 16.69 32.40 18.89
C GLY A 561 16.08 33.60 19.64
N TYR A 562 14.76 33.80 19.57
CA TYR A 562 14.01 34.86 20.24
C TYR A 562 12.76 34.28 20.96
N PRO A 563 12.94 33.35 21.92
CA PRO A 563 11.82 32.58 22.47
C PRO A 563 10.81 33.44 23.23
N HIS A 564 11.22 34.61 23.73
CA HIS A 564 10.36 35.59 24.38
C HIS A 564 9.36 36.31 23.44
N LEU A 565 9.39 36.03 22.13
CA LEU A 565 8.44 36.54 21.14
C LEU A 565 7.33 35.53 20.79
N GLY A 566 7.33 34.35 21.40
CA GLY A 566 6.33 33.31 21.17
C GLY A 566 6.05 32.49 22.42
N ASP A 567 5.34 31.39 22.22
CA ASP A 567 4.96 30.43 23.26
C ASP A 567 4.91 29.04 22.61
N SER A 568 5.50 28.03 23.24
CA SER A 568 5.65 26.70 22.62
C SER A 568 4.48 25.80 23.02
N ALA A 569 3.66 25.40 22.04
CA ALA A 569 2.59 24.43 22.27
C ALA A 569 3.12 23.04 22.70
N ILE A 570 4.39 22.72 22.44
CA ILE A 570 5.02 21.45 22.81
C ILE A 570 5.34 21.40 24.31
N ASP A 571 5.80 22.50 24.89
CA ASP A 571 6.39 22.50 26.23
C ASP A 571 5.39 22.10 27.33
N PRO A 572 4.19 22.70 27.46
CA PRO A 572 3.19 22.25 28.43
C PRO A 572 2.59 20.89 28.08
N MET A 573 2.65 20.45 26.81
CA MET A 573 2.26 19.10 26.40
C MET A 573 3.27 18.07 26.90
N ILE A 574 4.58 18.34 26.82
CA ILE A 574 5.63 17.48 27.39
C ILE A 574 5.47 17.40 28.90
N ASP A 575 5.28 18.54 29.59
CA ASP A 575 5.10 18.56 31.05
C ASP A 575 3.89 17.73 31.50
N VAL A 576 2.73 17.93 30.87
CA VAL A 576 1.51 17.15 31.18
C VAL A 576 1.71 15.66 30.90
N LEU A 577 2.29 15.28 29.75
CA LEU A 577 2.53 13.87 29.44
C LEU A 577 3.58 13.22 30.36
N TYR A 578 4.55 14.00 30.84
CA TYR A 578 5.56 13.56 31.80
C TYR A 578 4.96 13.31 33.19
N ASP A 579 4.09 14.22 33.67
CA ASP A 579 3.38 14.06 34.93
C ASP A 579 2.37 12.88 34.86
N LEU A 580 1.63 12.74 33.76
CA LEU A 580 0.73 11.59 33.53
C LEU A 580 1.48 10.25 33.49
N LYS A 581 2.75 10.22 33.04
CA LYS A 581 3.61 9.02 33.11
C LYS A 581 4.25 8.78 34.48
N LYS A 582 4.17 9.72 35.41
CA LYS A 582 4.61 9.56 36.81
C LYS A 582 3.48 9.22 37.78
N GLU A 583 2.24 9.47 37.38
CA GLU A 583 1.07 9.22 38.23
C GLU A 583 0.94 7.74 38.58
N ASN A 584 0.65 7.46 39.85
CA ASN A 584 0.43 6.10 40.35
C ASN A 584 -1.02 5.69 40.09
N TRP A 585 -1.30 5.31 38.83
CA TRP A 585 -2.63 4.92 38.39
C TRP A 585 -3.22 3.76 39.24
N PRO A 586 -4.53 3.77 39.56
CA PRO A 586 -5.14 2.78 40.46
C PRO A 586 -4.88 1.34 40.06
N THR A 587 -4.55 0.51 41.04
CA THR A 587 -4.26 -0.92 40.87
C THR A 587 -5.07 -1.75 41.87
N THR A 588 -5.28 -3.02 41.54
CA THR A 588 -6.03 -3.99 42.34
C THR A 588 -5.25 -5.31 42.42
N GLU A 589 -5.31 -5.99 43.57
CA GLU A 589 -4.63 -7.29 43.75
C GLU A 589 -5.19 -8.38 42.83
N GLU A 590 -6.49 -8.34 42.51
CA GLU A 590 -7.14 -9.35 41.67
C GLU A 590 -7.06 -9.07 40.16
N TYR A 591 -7.03 -7.80 39.72
CA TYR A 591 -7.13 -7.42 38.30
C TYR A 591 -5.94 -6.59 37.77
N GLY A 592 -4.95 -6.32 38.61
CA GLY A 592 -3.74 -5.56 38.26
C GLY A 592 -3.99 -4.06 38.11
N ASN A 593 -3.14 -3.42 37.30
CA ASN A 593 -3.03 -1.96 37.19
C ASN A 593 -4.06 -1.33 36.24
N THR A 594 -4.31 -0.04 36.40
CA THR A 594 -4.77 0.84 35.32
C THR A 594 -3.56 1.24 34.48
N ASP A 595 -3.60 0.98 33.17
CA ASP A 595 -2.44 1.14 32.27
C ASP A 595 -2.64 2.32 31.30
N LEU A 596 -1.69 3.25 31.24
CA LEU A 596 -1.69 4.41 30.33
C LEU A 596 -0.80 4.17 29.10
N ASN A 597 -1.39 4.30 27.91
CA ASN A 597 -0.70 4.39 26.63
C ASN A 597 -0.83 5.80 26.01
N ILE A 598 0.28 6.40 25.58
CA ILE A 598 0.30 7.60 24.72
C ILE A 598 0.41 7.10 23.28
N GLY A 599 -0.72 6.84 22.64
CA GLY A 599 -0.78 6.17 21.33
C GLY A 599 -0.38 7.06 20.14
N LEU A 600 -0.52 8.39 20.26
CA LEU A 600 -0.09 9.37 19.25
C LEU A 600 0.43 10.63 19.96
N LEU A 601 1.43 11.28 19.35
CA LEU A 601 1.97 12.58 19.77
C LEU A 601 2.46 13.34 18.52
N ASN A 602 2.03 14.60 18.36
CA ASN A 602 2.41 15.48 17.25
C ASN A 602 2.64 16.91 17.76
N GLY A 603 3.53 17.67 17.12
CA GLY A 603 3.68 19.10 17.35
C GLY A 603 4.89 19.71 16.65
N GLY A 604 4.83 21.02 16.40
CA GLY A 604 5.91 21.78 15.75
C GLY A 604 5.99 21.61 14.23
N GLN A 605 6.86 22.42 13.59
CA GLN A 605 7.02 22.47 12.13
C GLN A 605 8.50 22.46 11.69
N ALA A 606 9.40 23.08 12.46
CA ALA A 606 10.84 23.08 12.19
C ALA A 606 11.63 23.23 13.50
N ALA A 607 12.83 22.65 13.58
CA ALA A 607 13.66 22.66 14.79
C ALA A 607 14.14 24.07 15.23
N ASN A 608 14.08 25.06 14.34
CA ASN A 608 14.44 26.45 14.61
C ASN A 608 13.23 27.36 14.93
N ALA A 609 12.02 26.82 15.11
CA ALA A 609 10.82 27.58 15.45
C ALA A 609 10.09 26.99 16.67
N LEU A 610 9.49 27.85 17.50
CA LEU A 610 8.54 27.42 18.54
C LEU A 610 7.25 26.88 17.88
N ALA A 611 6.65 25.86 18.49
CA ALA A 611 5.47 25.21 17.96
C ALA A 611 4.19 26.03 18.20
N GLU A 612 3.46 26.38 17.14
CA GLU A 612 2.13 26.98 17.27
C GLU A 612 1.03 25.97 17.64
N GLU A 613 1.23 24.67 17.40
CA GLU A 613 0.28 23.61 17.77
C GLU A 613 0.97 22.32 18.26
N SER A 614 0.29 21.60 19.15
CA SER A 614 0.62 20.23 19.55
C SER A 614 -0.65 19.42 19.88
N SER A 615 -0.55 18.09 19.81
CA SER A 615 -1.63 17.18 20.20
C SER A 615 -1.12 15.81 20.63
N ALA A 616 -1.87 15.15 21.52
CA ALA A 616 -1.63 13.78 21.94
C ALA A 616 -2.94 12.98 22.02
N MET A 617 -2.85 11.66 21.82
CA MET A 617 -3.97 10.73 22.01
C MET A 617 -3.61 9.72 23.10
N LEU A 618 -4.36 9.75 24.19
CA LEU A 618 -4.22 8.88 25.34
C LEU A 618 -5.25 7.75 25.29
N MET A 619 -4.84 6.56 25.69
CA MET A 619 -5.73 5.43 25.96
C MET A 619 -5.34 4.81 27.30
N PHE A 620 -6.32 4.72 28.20
CA PHE A 620 -6.22 3.99 29.47
C PHE A 620 -6.96 2.66 29.36
N ARG A 621 -6.38 1.59 29.91
CA ARG A 621 -7.08 0.36 30.27
C ARG A 621 -7.36 0.38 31.78
N LEU A 622 -8.62 0.31 32.17
CA LEU A 622 -9.11 0.66 33.51
C LEU A 622 -9.34 -0.57 34.40
N VAL A 623 -9.04 -0.44 35.69
CA VAL A 623 -9.57 -1.34 36.75
C VAL A 623 -10.49 -0.63 37.76
N THR A 624 -10.86 0.62 37.47
CA THR A 624 -11.80 1.45 38.24
C THR A 624 -12.73 2.22 37.30
N GLU A 625 -13.75 2.89 37.85
CA GLU A 625 -14.63 3.78 37.10
C GLU A 625 -13.86 4.82 36.24
N PRO A 626 -14.28 5.08 34.98
CA PRO A 626 -13.59 6.02 34.09
C PRO A 626 -13.53 7.43 34.68
N ASP A 627 -14.57 7.81 35.41
CA ASP A 627 -14.74 9.11 36.08
C ASP A 627 -13.61 9.41 37.09
N VAL A 628 -13.05 8.37 37.73
CA VAL A 628 -11.93 8.52 38.68
C VAL A 628 -10.66 8.89 37.93
N ILE A 629 -10.39 8.22 36.83
CA ILE A 629 -9.20 8.47 36.00
C ILE A 629 -9.36 9.78 35.23
N TYR A 630 -10.53 10.08 34.68
CA TYR A 630 -10.80 11.32 33.96
C TYR A 630 -10.54 12.55 34.84
N LYS A 631 -11.08 12.57 36.06
CA LYS A 631 -10.84 13.67 37.02
C LYS A 631 -9.37 13.77 37.42
N ARG A 632 -8.68 12.63 37.60
CA ARG A 632 -7.25 12.65 37.92
C ARG A 632 -6.39 13.15 36.74
N VAL A 633 -6.75 12.82 35.50
CA VAL A 633 -6.12 13.39 34.30
C VAL A 633 -6.43 14.89 34.18
N GLU A 634 -7.65 15.33 34.48
CA GLU A 634 -8.05 16.75 34.48
C GLU A 634 -7.28 17.57 35.54
N GLU A 635 -7.13 17.04 36.75
CA GLU A 635 -6.28 17.60 37.82
C GLU A 635 -4.82 17.75 37.38
N ILE A 636 -4.26 16.72 36.72
CA ILE A 636 -2.87 16.73 36.24
C ILE A 636 -2.71 17.68 35.04
N VAL A 637 -3.67 17.71 34.11
CA VAL A 637 -3.70 18.67 33.00
C VAL A 637 -3.71 20.09 33.56
N GLY A 638 -4.53 20.38 34.58
CA GLY A 638 -4.48 21.64 35.34
C GLY A 638 -4.68 22.90 34.48
N GLY A 639 -5.36 22.77 33.34
CA GLY A 639 -5.51 23.83 32.33
C GLY A 639 -4.26 24.13 31.49
N ARG A 640 -3.16 23.39 31.64
CA ARG A 640 -1.91 23.56 30.84
C ARG A 640 -2.10 23.23 29.36
N VAL A 641 -3.01 22.32 29.05
CA VAL A 641 -3.43 21.96 27.68
C VAL A 641 -4.96 21.75 27.67
N ASN A 642 -5.57 21.77 26.49
CA ASN A 642 -6.99 21.46 26.33
C ASN A 642 -7.19 19.94 26.36
N MET A 643 -8.30 19.49 26.93
CA MET A 643 -8.61 18.08 27.14
C MET A 643 -10.01 17.75 26.59
N LYS A 644 -10.13 16.64 25.86
CA LYS A 644 -11.38 16.19 25.25
C LYS A 644 -11.57 14.68 25.44
N LEU A 645 -12.71 14.28 25.97
CA LEU A 645 -13.14 12.87 25.99
C LEU A 645 -13.47 12.40 24.56
N TYR A 646 -13.01 11.20 24.19
CA TYR A 646 -13.30 10.58 22.90
C TYR A 646 -14.24 9.36 23.04
N THR A 647 -13.92 8.44 23.97
CA THR A 647 -14.81 7.34 24.36
C THR A 647 -14.42 6.82 25.75
N SER A 648 -15.35 6.19 26.45
CA SER A 648 -15.12 5.55 27.75
C SER A 648 -16.19 4.53 28.09
N ASN A 649 -15.80 3.44 28.75
CA ASN A 649 -16.71 2.50 29.43
C ASN A 649 -16.06 1.97 30.72
N PRO A 650 -16.84 1.65 31.76
CA PRO A 650 -16.32 1.07 32.98
C PRO A 650 -15.76 -0.34 32.75
N PRO A 651 -14.95 -0.86 33.69
CA PRO A 651 -14.60 -2.27 33.72
C PRO A 651 -15.85 -3.13 33.95
N VAL A 652 -15.92 -4.30 33.30
CA VAL A 652 -17.05 -5.23 33.46
C VAL A 652 -16.63 -6.39 34.34
N HIS A 653 -17.33 -6.59 35.46
CA HIS A 653 -17.23 -7.82 36.24
C HIS A 653 -18.03 -8.93 35.56
N LEU A 654 -17.40 -10.09 35.39
CA LEU A 654 -17.90 -11.20 34.60
C LEU A 654 -18.14 -12.42 35.50
N THR A 655 -19.04 -13.31 35.08
CA THR A 655 -19.32 -14.54 35.83
C THR A 655 -18.27 -15.59 35.51
N THR A 656 -17.80 -16.29 36.55
CA THR A 656 -16.98 -17.49 36.42
C THR A 656 -17.73 -18.74 36.90
N VAL A 657 -17.34 -19.91 36.39
CA VAL A 657 -17.97 -21.20 36.70
C VAL A 657 -16.94 -22.12 37.39
N GLU A 658 -17.32 -22.72 38.51
CA GLU A 658 -16.46 -23.64 39.25
C GLU A 658 -16.03 -24.85 38.41
N GLY A 659 -14.72 -25.13 38.41
CA GLY A 659 -14.09 -26.20 37.62
C GLY A 659 -13.39 -25.73 36.34
N TYR A 660 -13.51 -24.44 35.98
CA TYR A 660 -12.79 -23.85 34.84
C TYR A 660 -11.60 -23.00 35.29
N GLU A 661 -10.55 -22.90 34.47
CA GLU A 661 -9.50 -21.91 34.69
C GLU A 661 -10.04 -20.49 34.49
N THR A 662 -9.48 -19.52 35.23
CA THR A 662 -9.94 -18.13 35.21
C THR A 662 -8.82 -17.14 34.89
N GLY A 663 -9.13 -16.10 34.12
CA GLY A 663 -8.20 -15.03 33.74
C GLY A 663 -8.76 -13.62 33.98
N VAL A 664 -8.12 -12.62 33.37
CA VAL A 664 -8.55 -11.22 33.32
C VAL A 664 -8.32 -10.70 31.90
N ALA A 665 -9.37 -10.19 31.25
CA ALA A 665 -9.23 -9.58 29.93
C ALA A 665 -8.69 -8.15 30.09
N CYS A 666 -7.47 -7.91 29.62
CA CYS A 666 -6.81 -6.59 29.68
C CYS A 666 -7.22 -5.66 28.51
N PHE A 667 -8.13 -6.11 27.67
CA PHE A 667 -8.71 -5.44 26.52
C PHE A 667 -10.20 -5.12 26.79
N ASN A 668 -10.85 -4.46 25.84
CA ASN A 668 -12.28 -4.18 25.87
C ASN A 668 -13.00 -5.05 24.83
N THR A 669 -14.31 -5.22 24.97
CA THR A 669 -15.18 -6.02 24.09
C THR A 669 -16.54 -5.33 23.97
N ASP A 670 -17.46 -5.87 23.17
CA ASP A 670 -18.85 -5.41 23.03
C ASP A 670 -19.74 -5.59 24.29
N VAL A 671 -19.34 -6.37 25.31
CA VAL A 671 -20.16 -6.66 26.51
C VAL A 671 -20.77 -5.42 27.20
N PRO A 672 -20.09 -4.26 27.37
CA PRO A 672 -20.66 -3.07 28.02
C PRO A 672 -21.82 -2.41 27.25
N TYR A 673 -22.09 -2.85 26.02
CA TYR A 673 -23.03 -2.20 25.10
C TYR A 673 -24.30 -3.02 24.82
N PHE A 674 -24.48 -4.14 25.54
CA PHE A 674 -25.65 -5.00 25.47
C PHE A 674 -26.51 -4.90 26.74
N ASN A 675 -27.81 -4.66 26.57
CA ASN A 675 -28.77 -4.45 27.65
C ASN A 675 -29.48 -5.77 27.99
N PHE A 676 -29.04 -6.44 29.05
CA PHE A 676 -29.62 -7.69 29.54
C PHE A 676 -29.44 -7.83 31.05
N ASP A 677 -30.33 -8.58 31.73
CA ASP A 677 -30.29 -8.80 33.19
C ASP A 677 -29.51 -10.07 33.59
N GLY A 678 -28.93 -10.77 32.60
CA GLY A 678 -28.31 -12.07 32.76
C GLY A 678 -26.85 -12.06 33.20
N LYS A 679 -26.18 -13.19 32.98
CA LYS A 679 -24.76 -13.39 33.32
C LYS A 679 -23.91 -13.48 32.06
N ALA A 680 -22.94 -12.58 31.91
CA ALA A 680 -21.89 -12.67 30.90
C ALA A 680 -20.75 -13.59 31.35
N TYR A 681 -20.25 -14.41 30.42
CA TYR A 681 -19.06 -15.23 30.54
C TYR A 681 -18.16 -14.91 29.33
N LEU A 682 -16.94 -14.43 29.57
CA LEU A 682 -16.01 -14.05 28.50
C LEU A 682 -14.90 -15.10 28.39
N VAL A 683 -14.91 -15.91 27.33
CA VAL A 683 -13.98 -17.03 27.16
C VAL A 683 -13.92 -17.55 25.71
N GLY A 684 -12.74 -17.96 25.26
CA GLY A 684 -12.48 -18.47 23.92
C GLY A 684 -11.05 -18.99 23.74
N ALA A 685 -10.80 -19.66 22.62
CA ALA A 685 -9.52 -20.24 22.24
C ALA A 685 -8.55 -19.20 21.63
N GLY A 686 -7.26 -19.52 21.50
CA GLY A 686 -6.24 -18.55 21.09
C GLY A 686 -5.91 -17.54 22.20
N SER A 687 -4.93 -16.66 21.96
CA SER A 687 -4.46 -15.69 22.94
C SER A 687 -4.41 -14.28 22.36
N ILE A 688 -4.89 -13.28 23.12
CA ILE A 688 -4.84 -11.86 22.76
C ILE A 688 -3.41 -11.35 22.49
N THR A 689 -2.37 -12.07 22.92
CA THR A 689 -0.97 -11.77 22.55
C THR A 689 -0.68 -11.93 21.07
N ASP A 690 -1.48 -12.75 20.38
CA ASP A 690 -1.33 -13.10 18.97
C ASP A 690 -2.40 -12.41 18.11
N ALA A 691 -3.46 -11.87 18.72
CA ALA A 691 -4.42 -10.95 18.11
C ALA A 691 -3.77 -9.65 17.59
N HIS A 692 -4.36 -9.06 16.55
CA HIS A 692 -3.97 -7.79 15.91
C HIS A 692 -2.49 -7.65 15.48
N CYS A 693 -1.70 -8.74 15.47
CA CYS A 693 -0.29 -8.70 15.11
C CYS A 693 -0.07 -9.10 13.63
N PRO A 694 1.09 -8.77 13.01
CA PRO A 694 1.38 -9.15 11.61
C PRO A 694 1.48 -10.66 11.32
N ARG A 695 1.24 -11.52 12.32
CA ARG A 695 1.26 -12.98 12.24
C ARG A 695 0.02 -13.62 12.88
N GLU A 696 -1.08 -12.88 13.05
CA GLU A 696 -2.29 -13.31 13.78
C GLU A 696 -2.69 -14.75 13.49
N PHE A 697 -2.83 -15.57 14.55
CA PHE A 697 -3.07 -17.00 14.43
C PHE A 697 -3.85 -17.62 15.61
N ILE A 698 -4.34 -18.83 15.38
CA ILE A 698 -4.89 -19.74 16.39
C ILE A 698 -4.41 -21.17 16.14
N MET A 699 -4.20 -21.96 17.20
CA MET A 699 -3.88 -23.37 17.06
C MET A 699 -5.14 -24.17 16.68
N LEU A 700 -5.00 -25.12 15.74
CA LEU A 700 -6.08 -26.03 15.34
C LEU A 700 -6.47 -27.03 16.45
N GLU A 701 -5.67 -27.12 17.51
CA GLU A 701 -5.97 -27.86 18.75
C GLU A 701 -6.94 -27.06 19.63
N ASP A 702 -6.62 -25.80 19.92
CA ASP A 702 -7.47 -24.90 20.71
C ASP A 702 -8.85 -24.72 20.05
N LEU A 703 -8.87 -24.56 18.72
CA LEU A 703 -10.10 -24.43 17.93
C LEU A 703 -11.00 -25.68 17.99
N LYS A 704 -10.44 -26.88 18.09
CA LYS A 704 -11.25 -28.10 18.31
C LYS A 704 -11.76 -28.13 19.75
N SER A 705 -10.89 -27.79 20.70
CA SER A 705 -11.18 -27.77 22.13
C SER A 705 -12.28 -26.76 22.49
N VAL A 706 -12.35 -25.61 21.81
CA VAL A 706 -13.37 -24.57 22.07
C VAL A 706 -14.79 -25.06 21.81
N VAL A 707 -14.99 -25.99 20.86
CA VAL A 707 -16.33 -26.51 20.54
C VAL A 707 -16.87 -27.33 21.71
N ASP A 708 -16.07 -28.27 22.23
CA ASP A 708 -16.49 -29.12 23.34
C ASP A 708 -16.51 -28.35 24.67
N TYR A 709 -15.66 -27.32 24.80
CA TYR A 709 -15.74 -26.33 25.88
C TYR A 709 -17.08 -25.58 25.86
N TYR A 710 -17.44 -24.94 24.75
CA TYR A 710 -18.69 -24.19 24.59
C TYR A 710 -19.92 -25.10 24.71
N PHE A 711 -19.89 -26.31 24.14
CA PHE A 711 -20.97 -27.30 24.30
C PHE A 711 -21.16 -27.69 25.76
N THR A 712 -20.08 -28.04 26.47
CA THR A 712 -20.14 -28.44 27.88
C THR A 712 -20.60 -27.29 28.78
N LEU A 713 -20.08 -26.08 28.54
CA LEU A 713 -20.47 -24.88 29.28
C LEU A 713 -21.93 -24.50 29.01
N GLY A 714 -22.33 -24.40 27.73
CA GLY A 714 -23.70 -24.07 27.34
C GLY A 714 -24.70 -25.08 27.87
N LYS A 715 -24.42 -26.38 27.74
CA LYS A 715 -25.24 -27.44 28.34
C LYS A 715 -25.37 -27.27 29.87
N ARG A 716 -24.26 -27.10 30.59
CA ARG A 716 -24.27 -26.90 32.05
C ARG A 716 -25.05 -25.65 32.45
N LEU A 717 -24.98 -24.58 31.67
CA LEU A 717 -25.73 -23.35 31.92
C LEU A 717 -27.23 -23.51 31.67
N ILE A 718 -27.64 -24.26 30.66
CA ILE A 718 -29.06 -24.58 30.39
C ILE A 718 -29.61 -25.56 31.44
N GLU A 719 -28.83 -26.55 31.87
CA GLU A 719 -29.20 -27.51 32.93
C GLU A 719 -29.20 -26.89 34.35
N VAL A 720 -28.57 -25.73 34.55
CA VAL A 720 -28.60 -24.95 35.80
C VAL A 720 -29.63 -23.80 35.76
N GLY A 721 -30.10 -23.42 34.57
CA GLY A 721 -31.16 -22.43 34.36
C GLY A 721 -32.58 -22.99 34.35
N LYS A 722 -32.75 -24.32 34.51
CA LYS A 722 -34.03 -25.05 34.53
C LYS A 722 -34.37 -25.59 35.92
#